data_AF-A0A937P7J9-F1
#
_entry.id   AF-A0A937P7J9-F1
#
_cell.length_a   1.000
_cell.length_b   1.000
_cell.length_c   1.000
_cell.angle_alpha   90.00
_cell.angle_beta   90.00
_cell.angle_gamma   90.00
#
_symmetry.space_group_name_H-M   'P 1'
#
loop_
_entity.id
_entity.type
_entity.pdbx_description
1 polymer ?
#
loop_
_entity_poly.entity_id
_entity_poly.type
_entity_poly.pdbx_seq_one_letter_code
_entity_poly.pdbx_strand_id
1 'polypeptide(L)'
;MKPYNEIRRLCEKNSRMSAKLVDGFLIGYAARHQGLEKKMNQQFARYRHVTEKFDKGTVNMMKSQYIAHRIFREGGMIGKFLNNPALKRLVREERDYLEQQAAMPWRFSFSVITGEPEDEFFLMEDIFSELEYLVFSPGISQLKASRNPVLWLNLIGFNGSCWQSYGPIGAYNSFQPDDIYFFATELNPEIGDEGDIASHIETTPLPYMMLLSGAAYPFTFHKKEQMRYMMAEYDLDTLDTAALKKSFKTEYDSGVYRLSHKEWGEPPHMAQVYYDEKLKLILFTAMTGRGFRELVNGIKVFGYHFSNEPFISINTSMVVTAQNILQKNVVLNEYEELFHVEPDEGKQGVVDEMNAFMALVLPDINAGRMPNIEAAARKSGLAIETAHDLVNMVTGKLLDLPAGDAGAPQKEAALYREIYLLADEIRQMEPWKWMYEIDLFGVKIPGNNRVYFVSVMGANGQFFALSAYKGYQGLAQFVDFHEHAETMPPETILTIPHLMLSFTDREEMSREELDAIRLSHIKFRGKGKWPHLEEFVPGFTPIFPEGEILADLPLLLDQVAMVLHRTKEDPGYLFKEGDPFDAILVRSPSVSSDRLKWEDRYETFDPEWGAKGFHVYYSRETMAEVSRLSEGSQVVQVDLVMLPAPVKEKGKKGYFPFMLLLVDKQNGSVPGMTLLTPQPDLHSMYESIPQKILEEITKLGFRPKKIEIRSEILFVLLEKVLKEAYCSPDHVEQLPQLDEAVESLRSHLAP
;
A
#
# COMPACT_ATOMS: atom_id res chain seq x y z
N MET A 1 -6.35 -6.61 34.53
CA MET A 1 -6.65 -7.94 33.95
C MET A 1 -7.09 -8.88 35.05
N LYS A 2 -8.10 -9.73 34.81
CA LYS A 2 -8.40 -10.84 35.74
C LYS A 2 -7.21 -11.80 35.78
N PRO A 3 -6.87 -12.41 36.92
CA PRO A 3 -5.87 -13.47 36.98
C PRO A 3 -6.25 -14.63 36.05
N TYR A 4 -5.26 -15.25 35.36
CA TYR A 4 -5.52 -16.36 34.42
C TYR A 4 -6.25 -17.54 35.08
N ASN A 5 -6.01 -17.80 36.36
CA ASN A 5 -6.74 -18.81 37.13
C ASN A 5 -8.26 -18.56 37.21
N GLU A 6 -8.69 -17.30 37.26
CA GLU A 6 -10.12 -16.95 37.25
C GLU A 6 -10.71 -17.10 35.85
N ILE A 7 -9.98 -16.63 34.83
CA ILE A 7 -10.39 -16.77 33.42
C ILE A 7 -10.52 -18.26 33.06
N ARG A 8 -9.58 -19.10 33.50
CA ARG A 8 -9.61 -20.56 33.29
C ARG A 8 -10.88 -21.19 33.83
N ARG A 9 -11.24 -20.91 35.09
CA ARG A 9 -12.49 -21.45 35.70
C ARG A 9 -13.73 -21.06 34.91
N LEU A 10 -13.76 -19.83 34.38
CA LEU A 10 -14.85 -19.38 33.50
C LEU A 10 -14.84 -20.16 32.17
N CYS A 11 -13.69 -20.33 31.55
CA CYS A 11 -13.55 -21.06 30.29
C CYS A 11 -13.94 -22.53 30.41
N GLU A 12 -13.56 -23.20 31.49
CA GLU A 12 -13.94 -24.58 31.77
C GLU A 12 -15.45 -24.71 32.01
N LYS A 13 -16.04 -23.76 32.74
CA LYS A 13 -17.50 -23.68 32.92
C LYS A 13 -18.21 -23.47 31.58
N ASN A 14 -17.72 -22.54 30.76
CA ASN A 14 -18.24 -22.24 29.43
C ASN A 14 -18.14 -23.46 28.50
N SER A 15 -17.04 -24.23 28.57
CA SER A 15 -16.86 -25.47 27.82
C SER A 15 -17.87 -26.55 28.22
N ARG A 16 -18.16 -26.70 29.52
CA ARG A 16 -19.22 -27.62 29.99
C ARG A 16 -20.60 -27.20 29.50
N MET A 17 -20.90 -25.90 29.48
CA MET A 17 -22.16 -25.37 28.95
C MET A 17 -22.26 -25.56 27.42
N SER A 18 -21.18 -25.33 26.69
CA SER A 18 -21.09 -25.56 25.25
C SER A 18 -21.35 -27.03 24.92
N ALA A 19 -20.69 -27.96 25.59
CA ALA A 19 -20.91 -29.40 25.40
C ALA A 19 -22.36 -29.82 25.70
N LYS A 20 -22.96 -29.27 26.76
CA LYS A 20 -24.34 -29.59 27.14
C LYS A 20 -25.37 -29.02 26.16
N LEU A 21 -25.24 -27.74 25.81
CA LEU A 21 -26.27 -26.98 25.11
C LEU A 21 -26.03 -26.92 23.60
N VAL A 22 -24.80 -26.68 23.17
CA VAL A 22 -24.46 -26.59 21.74
C VAL A 22 -24.44 -27.99 21.13
N ASP A 23 -23.59 -28.88 21.65
CA ASP A 23 -23.43 -30.23 21.12
C ASP A 23 -24.63 -31.13 21.47
N GLY A 24 -25.03 -31.12 22.73
CA GLY A 24 -26.10 -31.98 23.24
C GLY A 24 -27.52 -31.60 22.79
N PHE A 25 -27.74 -30.37 22.31
CA PHE A 25 -29.09 -29.90 21.95
C PHE A 25 -29.14 -29.07 20.67
N LEU A 26 -28.47 -27.91 20.61
CA LEU A 26 -28.70 -26.90 19.58
C LEU A 26 -28.29 -27.37 18.18
N ILE A 27 -27.19 -28.11 18.03
CA ILE A 27 -26.79 -28.63 16.71
C ILE A 27 -27.87 -29.56 16.16
N GLY A 28 -28.33 -30.53 16.96
CA GLY A 28 -29.38 -31.45 16.53
C GLY A 28 -30.71 -30.75 16.30
N TYR A 29 -31.03 -29.73 17.10
CA TYR A 29 -32.23 -28.91 16.92
C TYR A 29 -32.17 -28.10 15.63
N ALA A 30 -31.07 -27.40 15.38
CA ALA A 30 -30.83 -26.57 14.19
C ALA A 30 -30.78 -27.41 12.92
N ALA A 31 -30.14 -28.58 12.95
CA ALA A 31 -30.06 -29.52 11.84
C ALA A 31 -31.46 -29.86 11.28
N ARG A 32 -32.43 -30.11 12.17
CA ARG A 32 -33.83 -30.41 11.83
C ARG A 32 -34.64 -29.16 11.41
N HIS A 33 -34.16 -27.97 11.72
CA HIS A 33 -34.87 -26.72 11.43
C HIS A 33 -34.52 -26.19 10.03
N GLN A 34 -35.54 -25.82 9.24
CA GLN A 34 -35.39 -25.20 7.89
C GLN A 34 -34.49 -25.97 6.90
N GLY A 35 -34.36 -27.29 7.05
CA GLY A 35 -33.59 -28.14 6.14
C GLY A 35 -32.07 -27.86 6.15
N LEU A 36 -31.55 -27.29 7.24
CA LEU A 36 -30.12 -26.96 7.36
C LEU A 36 -29.22 -28.19 7.20
N GLU A 37 -29.59 -29.32 7.79
CA GLU A 37 -28.84 -30.57 7.63
C GLU A 37 -28.77 -31.02 6.17
N LYS A 38 -29.87 -30.91 5.44
CA LYS A 38 -29.92 -31.24 4.01
C LYS A 38 -29.01 -30.31 3.21
N LYS A 39 -29.09 -28.99 3.45
CA LYS A 39 -28.24 -27.98 2.78
C LYS A 39 -26.76 -28.19 3.09
N MET A 40 -26.41 -28.43 4.35
CA MET A 40 -25.05 -28.74 4.77
C MET A 40 -24.55 -30.01 4.08
N ASN A 41 -25.30 -31.11 4.13
CA ASN A 41 -24.89 -32.36 3.49
C ASN A 41 -24.71 -32.19 1.97
N GLN A 42 -25.56 -31.39 1.31
CA GLN A 42 -25.39 -31.04 -0.11
C GLN A 42 -24.11 -30.24 -0.37
N GLN A 43 -23.76 -29.29 0.50
CA GLN A 43 -22.52 -28.52 0.38
C GLN A 43 -21.28 -29.39 0.61
N PHE A 44 -21.26 -30.21 1.67
CA PHE A 44 -20.17 -31.14 1.97
C PHE A 44 -19.98 -32.20 0.87
N ALA A 45 -21.06 -32.64 0.21
CA ALA A 45 -20.98 -33.59 -0.90
C ALA A 45 -20.15 -33.06 -2.08
N ARG A 46 -20.06 -31.74 -2.27
CA ARG A 46 -19.20 -31.12 -3.31
C ARG A 46 -17.71 -31.27 -3.02
N TYR A 47 -17.35 -31.53 -1.76
CA TYR A 47 -15.97 -31.72 -1.31
C TYR A 47 -15.71 -33.17 -0.87
N ARG A 48 -16.46 -34.12 -1.42
CA ARG A 48 -16.34 -35.55 -1.07
C ARG A 48 -14.92 -36.07 -1.30
N HIS A 49 -14.31 -35.69 -2.42
CA HIS A 49 -12.92 -36.02 -2.79
C HIS A 49 -11.88 -35.52 -1.78
N VAL A 50 -12.18 -34.45 -1.03
CA VAL A 50 -11.32 -33.95 0.06
C VAL A 50 -11.67 -34.64 1.38
N THR A 51 -12.96 -34.70 1.71
CA THR A 51 -13.44 -35.20 3.01
C THR A 51 -13.21 -36.69 3.21
N GLU A 52 -13.11 -37.50 2.14
CA GLU A 52 -12.75 -38.92 2.22
C GLU A 52 -11.30 -39.17 2.71
N LYS A 53 -10.44 -38.14 2.70
CA LYS A 53 -9.08 -38.21 3.27
C LYS A 53 -9.06 -38.10 4.79
N PHE A 54 -10.18 -37.74 5.42
CA PHE A 54 -10.32 -37.62 6.87
C PHE A 54 -11.11 -38.81 7.43
N ASP A 55 -10.89 -39.12 8.71
CA ASP A 55 -11.74 -40.09 9.39
C ASP A 55 -13.16 -39.54 9.60
N LYS A 56 -14.11 -40.46 9.75
CA LYS A 56 -15.53 -40.14 9.90
C LYS A 56 -15.80 -39.24 11.11
N GLY A 57 -15.01 -39.35 12.17
CA GLY A 57 -15.11 -38.52 13.37
C GLY A 57 -14.80 -37.05 13.05
N THR A 58 -13.67 -36.79 12.40
CA THR A 58 -13.30 -35.43 11.96
C THR A 58 -14.33 -34.82 11.02
N VAL A 59 -14.84 -35.56 10.04
CA VAL A 59 -15.88 -35.06 9.13
C VAL A 59 -17.16 -34.70 9.88
N ASN A 60 -17.56 -35.51 10.86
CA ASN A 60 -18.71 -35.20 11.71
C ASN A 60 -18.47 -33.94 12.56
N MET A 61 -17.26 -33.76 13.11
CA MET A 61 -16.90 -32.55 13.83
C MET A 61 -16.92 -31.31 12.94
N MET A 62 -16.44 -31.39 11.69
CA MET A 62 -16.54 -30.30 10.71
C MET A 62 -18.00 -29.92 10.45
N LYS A 63 -18.89 -30.91 10.28
CA LYS A 63 -20.34 -30.67 10.12
C LYS A 63 -20.95 -29.98 11.34
N SER A 64 -20.59 -30.42 12.55
CA SER A 64 -21.01 -29.77 13.79
C SER A 64 -20.51 -28.33 13.89
N GLN A 65 -19.23 -28.08 13.57
CA GLN A 65 -18.63 -26.75 13.53
C GLN A 65 -19.34 -25.83 12.53
N TYR A 66 -19.64 -26.34 11.33
CA TYR A 66 -20.41 -25.59 10.33
C TYR A 66 -21.81 -25.23 10.85
N ILE A 67 -22.53 -26.17 11.48
CA ILE A 67 -23.85 -25.89 12.05
C ILE A 67 -23.75 -24.87 13.18
N ALA A 68 -22.79 -25.02 14.09
CA ALA A 68 -22.55 -24.08 15.19
C ALA A 68 -22.29 -22.67 14.66
N HIS A 69 -21.45 -22.52 13.62
CA HIS A 69 -21.25 -21.27 12.91
C HIS A 69 -22.58 -20.70 12.39
N ARG A 70 -23.42 -21.48 11.71
CA ARG A 70 -24.73 -21.00 11.23
C ARG A 70 -25.70 -20.58 12.34
N ILE A 71 -25.56 -21.13 13.53
CA ILE A 71 -26.37 -20.76 14.70
C ILE A 71 -25.91 -19.41 15.26
N PHE A 72 -24.60 -19.27 15.50
CA PHE A 72 -24.04 -18.18 16.30
C PHE A 72 -23.35 -17.07 15.50
N ARG A 73 -23.19 -17.19 14.18
CA ARG A 73 -22.67 -16.12 13.32
C ARG A 73 -23.54 -14.87 13.39
N GLU A 74 -23.01 -13.76 12.88
CA GLU A 74 -23.80 -12.55 12.69
C GLU A 74 -24.99 -12.83 11.76
N GLY A 75 -26.18 -12.36 12.18
CA GLY A 75 -27.45 -12.67 11.53
C GLY A 75 -27.89 -14.15 11.65
N GLY A 76 -27.25 -14.93 12.51
CA GLY A 76 -27.50 -16.35 12.72
C GLY A 76 -28.84 -16.71 13.36
N MET A 77 -29.04 -17.99 13.63
CA MET A 77 -30.33 -18.52 14.13
C MET A 77 -30.53 -18.36 15.64
N ILE A 78 -29.49 -18.04 16.42
CA ILE A 78 -29.57 -18.06 17.89
C ILE A 78 -30.68 -17.15 18.44
N GLY A 79 -30.87 -15.95 17.90
CA GLY A 79 -31.94 -15.04 18.33
C GLY A 79 -33.35 -15.61 18.10
N LYS A 80 -33.54 -16.38 17.03
CA LYS A 80 -34.82 -17.09 16.77
C LYS A 80 -35.01 -18.24 17.75
N PHE A 81 -33.93 -18.93 18.10
CA PHE A 81 -33.98 -20.05 19.03
C PHE A 81 -34.25 -19.59 20.47
N LEU A 82 -33.64 -18.49 20.94
CA LEU A 82 -33.90 -17.94 22.27
C LEU A 82 -35.39 -17.62 22.53
N ASN A 83 -36.13 -17.27 21.47
CA ASN A 83 -37.57 -17.00 21.54
C ASN A 83 -38.45 -18.25 21.40
N ASN A 84 -37.87 -19.43 21.15
CA ASN A 84 -38.61 -20.65 20.88
C ASN A 84 -39.15 -21.31 22.17
N PRO A 85 -40.43 -21.76 22.21
CA PRO A 85 -40.99 -22.46 23.35
C PRO A 85 -40.19 -23.69 23.83
N ALA A 86 -39.49 -24.39 22.92
CA ALA A 86 -38.64 -25.54 23.25
C ALA A 86 -37.48 -25.17 24.19
N LEU A 87 -37.05 -23.91 24.18
CA LEU A 87 -35.95 -23.38 24.99
C LEU A 87 -36.42 -22.68 26.28
N LYS A 88 -37.75 -22.54 26.49
CA LYS A 88 -38.32 -22.00 27.75
C LYS A 88 -38.10 -22.90 28.98
N ARG A 89 -37.63 -24.13 28.79
CA ARG A 89 -37.33 -25.10 29.85
C ARG A 89 -35.90 -25.03 30.36
N LEU A 90 -35.04 -24.21 29.73
CA LEU A 90 -33.67 -24.02 30.18
C LEU A 90 -33.66 -23.33 31.56
N VAL A 91 -32.76 -23.78 32.43
CA VAL A 91 -32.54 -23.07 33.70
C VAL A 91 -31.87 -21.72 33.42
N ARG A 92 -31.97 -20.79 34.38
CA ARG A 92 -31.45 -19.42 34.22
C ARG A 92 -29.99 -19.40 33.74
N GLU A 93 -29.13 -20.21 34.33
CA GLU A 93 -27.72 -20.30 33.96
C GLU A 93 -27.48 -20.72 32.49
N GLU A 94 -28.28 -21.66 31.97
CA GLU A 94 -28.19 -22.12 30.58
C GLU A 94 -28.68 -21.03 29.61
N ARG A 95 -29.71 -20.31 30.02
CA ARG A 95 -30.25 -19.19 29.25
C ARG A 95 -29.27 -18.03 29.21
N ASP A 96 -28.68 -17.67 30.34
CA ASP A 96 -27.67 -16.61 30.44
C ASP A 96 -26.46 -16.92 29.52
N TYR A 97 -26.02 -18.19 29.47
CA TYR A 97 -24.99 -18.63 28.53
C TYR A 97 -25.40 -18.38 27.07
N LEU A 98 -26.59 -18.79 26.65
CA LEU A 98 -27.03 -18.62 25.26
C LEU A 98 -27.26 -17.15 24.89
N GLU A 99 -27.75 -16.34 25.82
CA GLU A 99 -27.91 -14.89 25.64
C GLU A 99 -26.53 -14.22 25.49
N GLN A 100 -25.53 -14.65 26.27
CA GLN A 100 -24.15 -14.19 26.11
C GLN A 100 -23.56 -14.58 24.76
N GLN A 101 -23.72 -15.84 24.34
CA GLN A 101 -23.23 -16.30 23.02
C GLN A 101 -23.98 -15.64 21.85
N ALA A 102 -25.22 -15.17 22.06
CA ALA A 102 -25.96 -14.42 21.07
C ALA A 102 -25.52 -12.95 20.96
N ALA A 103 -24.96 -12.38 22.04
CA ALA A 103 -24.54 -11.00 22.09
C ALA A 103 -23.22 -10.76 21.33
N MET A 104 -22.33 -11.76 21.27
CA MET A 104 -21.09 -11.69 20.51
C MET A 104 -21.03 -12.84 19.49
N PRO A 105 -21.18 -12.55 18.19
CA PRO A 105 -21.21 -13.58 17.16
C PRO A 105 -19.97 -14.46 17.13
N TRP A 106 -20.17 -15.73 16.81
CA TRP A 106 -19.07 -16.65 16.53
C TRP A 106 -18.57 -16.40 15.11
N ARG A 107 -17.25 -16.40 14.96
CA ARG A 107 -16.59 -16.15 13.67
C ARG A 107 -15.44 -17.11 13.45
N PHE A 108 -15.17 -17.42 12.19
CA PHE A 108 -13.90 -18.05 11.84
C PHE A 108 -12.79 -17.00 11.90
N SER A 109 -11.62 -17.41 12.36
CA SER A 109 -10.43 -16.57 12.37
C SER A 109 -9.25 -17.38 11.89
N PHE A 110 -8.60 -16.87 10.84
CA PHE A 110 -7.23 -17.23 10.54
C PHE A 110 -6.32 -16.36 11.40
N SER A 111 -5.43 -16.97 12.18
CA SER A 111 -4.62 -16.22 13.14
C SER A 111 -3.24 -16.81 13.36
N VAL A 112 -2.32 -15.96 13.81
CA VAL A 112 -0.99 -16.34 14.28
C VAL A 112 -0.94 -16.19 15.80
N ILE A 113 -0.09 -16.98 16.47
CA ILE A 113 0.16 -16.83 17.91
C ILE A 113 1.24 -15.77 18.09
N THR A 114 0.91 -14.68 18.78
CA THR A 114 1.85 -13.59 19.09
C THR A 114 2.39 -13.68 20.52
N GLY A 115 1.75 -14.47 21.40
CA GLY A 115 2.22 -14.71 22.75
C GLY A 115 1.53 -15.86 23.47
N GLU A 116 2.18 -16.37 24.51
CA GLU A 116 1.72 -17.52 25.32
C GLU A 116 1.79 -17.16 26.79
N PRO A 117 0.86 -16.35 27.29
CA PRO A 117 1.00 -15.77 28.62
C PRO A 117 0.75 -16.75 29.77
N GLU A 118 0.12 -17.90 29.51
CA GLU A 118 -0.17 -18.97 30.48
C GLU A 118 -0.52 -20.28 29.74
N ASP A 119 -0.44 -21.43 30.42
CA ASP A 119 -0.80 -22.74 29.83
C ASP A 119 -2.19 -22.71 29.17
N GLU A 120 -2.31 -23.19 27.93
CA GLU A 120 -3.56 -23.19 27.15
C GLU A 120 -4.17 -21.80 26.83
N PHE A 121 -3.46 -20.72 27.17
CA PHE A 121 -3.81 -19.35 26.81
C PHE A 121 -2.86 -18.81 25.74
N PHE A 122 -3.45 -18.27 24.67
CA PHE A 122 -2.72 -17.77 23.51
C PHE A 122 -3.19 -16.36 23.18
N LEU A 123 -2.26 -15.42 23.08
CA LEU A 123 -2.49 -14.16 22.38
C LEU A 123 -2.43 -14.47 20.89
N MET A 124 -3.53 -14.20 20.20
CA MET A 124 -3.68 -14.47 18.78
C MET A 124 -3.96 -13.18 18.04
N GLU A 125 -3.40 -13.04 16.85
CA GLU A 125 -3.66 -11.94 15.93
C GLU A 125 -4.35 -12.50 14.68
N ASP A 126 -5.54 -11.99 14.35
CA ASP A 126 -6.26 -12.33 13.12
C ASP A 126 -5.52 -11.77 11.90
N ILE A 127 -5.16 -12.60 10.91
CA ILE A 127 -4.32 -12.18 9.78
C ILE A 127 -5.03 -11.24 8.80
N PHE A 128 -6.35 -11.06 8.88
CA PHE A 128 -7.10 -10.16 8.01
C PHE A 128 -7.59 -8.93 8.77
N SER A 129 -8.05 -9.10 10.00
CA SER A 129 -8.53 -7.96 10.80
C SER A 129 -7.44 -7.31 11.65
N GLU A 130 -6.27 -7.95 11.83
CA GLU A 130 -5.19 -7.57 12.76
C GLU A 130 -5.69 -7.34 14.19
N LEU A 131 -6.80 -7.99 14.54
CA LEU A 131 -7.36 -7.91 15.87
C LEU A 131 -6.57 -8.87 16.75
N GLU A 132 -5.94 -8.34 17.78
CA GLU A 132 -5.36 -9.14 18.85
C GLU A 132 -6.44 -9.58 19.84
N TYR A 133 -6.40 -10.84 20.23
CA TYR A 133 -7.33 -11.38 21.20
C TYR A 133 -6.75 -12.57 21.96
N LEU A 134 -7.16 -12.69 23.23
CA LEU A 134 -6.81 -13.82 24.07
C LEU A 134 -7.74 -15.01 23.78
N VAL A 135 -7.16 -16.17 23.48
CA VAL A 135 -7.86 -17.44 23.30
C VAL A 135 -7.47 -18.42 24.39
N PHE A 136 -8.46 -19.08 24.98
CA PHE A 136 -8.25 -20.30 25.77
C PHE A 136 -8.57 -21.53 24.90
N SER A 137 -7.58 -22.39 24.67
CA SER A 137 -7.75 -23.62 23.88
C SER A 137 -6.81 -24.75 24.29
N PRO A 138 -7.32 -25.76 25.03
CA PRO A 138 -6.59 -27.00 25.26
C PRO A 138 -6.21 -27.73 23.96
N GLY A 139 -7.03 -27.58 22.91
CA GLY A 139 -6.78 -28.20 21.61
C GLY A 139 -5.57 -27.62 20.88
N ILE A 140 -5.34 -26.30 20.97
CA ILE A 140 -4.13 -25.67 20.46
C ILE A 140 -2.90 -26.23 21.18
N SER A 141 -2.92 -26.32 22.51
CA SER A 141 -1.82 -26.93 23.29
C SER A 141 -1.50 -28.36 22.85
N GLN A 142 -2.53 -29.20 22.65
CA GLN A 142 -2.35 -30.59 22.20
C GLN A 142 -1.71 -30.67 20.81
N LEU A 143 -2.13 -29.81 19.88
CA LEU A 143 -1.59 -29.79 18.52
C LEU A 143 -0.14 -29.28 18.49
N LYS A 144 0.18 -28.25 19.28
CA LYS A 144 1.56 -27.74 19.41
C LYS A 144 2.52 -28.73 20.07
N ALA A 145 2.04 -29.62 20.93
CA ALA A 145 2.89 -30.61 21.59
C ALA A 145 3.58 -31.59 20.61
N SER A 146 3.06 -31.72 19.39
CA SER A 146 3.57 -32.65 18.37
C SER A 146 3.82 -32.03 16.99
N ARG A 147 3.54 -30.73 16.81
CA ARG A 147 3.62 -30.03 15.52
C ARG A 147 4.11 -28.59 15.72
N ASN A 148 4.63 -27.99 14.65
CA ASN A 148 5.08 -26.59 14.61
C ASN A 148 4.23 -25.74 13.64
N PRO A 149 2.92 -25.56 13.91
CA PRO A 149 2.06 -24.75 13.06
C PRO A 149 2.43 -23.27 13.14
N VAL A 150 2.40 -22.60 11.99
CA VAL A 150 2.66 -21.16 11.83
C VAL A 150 1.38 -20.34 11.65
N LEU A 151 0.28 -20.99 11.27
CA LEU A 151 -1.03 -20.37 11.08
C LEU A 151 -2.12 -21.27 11.65
N TRP A 152 -3.18 -20.64 12.16
CA TRP A 152 -4.30 -21.31 12.79
C TRP A 152 -5.62 -20.92 12.15
N LEU A 153 -6.55 -21.87 12.00
CA LEU A 153 -7.96 -21.59 11.68
C LEU A 153 -8.84 -22.09 12.81
N ASN A 154 -9.57 -21.18 13.44
CA ASN A 154 -10.46 -21.49 14.55
C ASN A 154 -11.86 -20.91 14.30
N LEU A 155 -12.90 -21.67 14.60
CA LEU A 155 -14.21 -21.07 14.94
C LEU A 155 -14.14 -20.64 16.41
N ILE A 156 -14.29 -19.36 16.69
CA ILE A 156 -14.15 -18.81 18.04
C ILE A 156 -15.45 -18.18 18.54
N GLY A 157 -15.72 -18.35 19.83
CA GLY A 157 -16.82 -17.68 20.55
C GLY A 157 -16.31 -16.98 21.81
N PHE A 158 -16.84 -15.79 22.10
CA PHE A 158 -16.45 -15.01 23.27
C PHE A 158 -17.29 -15.38 24.50
N ASN A 159 -16.64 -15.63 25.64
CA ASN A 159 -17.30 -16.04 26.89
C ASN A 159 -17.46 -14.90 27.91
N GLY A 160 -17.21 -13.66 27.50
CA GLY A 160 -17.21 -12.49 28.38
C GLY A 160 -15.89 -12.21 29.09
N SER A 161 -14.85 -13.03 28.91
CA SER A 161 -13.49 -12.72 29.41
C SER A 161 -12.38 -13.08 28.43
N CYS A 162 -12.55 -14.11 27.62
CA CYS A 162 -11.67 -14.41 26.49
C CYS A 162 -12.43 -15.18 25.41
N TRP A 163 -11.77 -15.42 24.28
CA TRP A 163 -12.28 -16.26 23.21
C TRP A 163 -11.97 -17.73 23.48
N GLN A 164 -12.78 -18.64 22.93
CA GLN A 164 -12.56 -20.08 22.99
C GLN A 164 -12.79 -20.71 21.62
N SER A 165 -11.87 -21.58 21.21
CA SER A 165 -12.00 -22.38 19.99
C SER A 165 -13.10 -23.43 20.12
N TYR A 166 -13.85 -23.67 19.05
CA TYR A 166 -14.88 -24.70 18.98
C TYR A 166 -14.71 -25.57 17.72
N GLY A 167 -14.83 -26.89 17.88
CA GLY A 167 -14.73 -27.85 16.78
C GLY A 167 -13.29 -28.13 16.32
N PRO A 168 -13.10 -28.62 15.08
CA PRO A 168 -11.77 -28.85 14.51
C PRO A 168 -10.92 -27.56 14.47
N ILE A 169 -9.66 -27.67 14.86
CA ILE A 169 -8.67 -26.58 14.79
C ILE A 169 -7.78 -26.84 13.58
N GLY A 170 -7.73 -25.89 12.65
CA GLY A 170 -6.74 -25.90 11.58
C GLY A 170 -5.39 -25.46 12.13
N ALA A 171 -4.39 -26.33 12.08
CA ALA A 171 -3.02 -26.03 12.53
C ALA A 171 -2.09 -26.27 11.35
N TYR A 172 -1.73 -25.18 10.65
CA TYR A 172 -1.02 -25.23 9.37
C TYR A 172 0.48 -25.08 9.56
N ASN A 173 1.26 -26.05 9.09
CA ASN A 173 2.72 -26.05 9.22
C ASN A 173 3.44 -25.18 8.18
N SER A 174 2.80 -24.86 7.05
CA SER A 174 3.42 -24.09 5.97
C SER A 174 2.59 -22.94 5.40
N PHE A 175 1.28 -22.88 5.66
CA PHE A 175 0.46 -21.81 5.09
C PHE A 175 0.68 -20.49 5.83
N GLN A 176 0.85 -19.43 5.06
CA GLN A 176 1.10 -18.07 5.49
C GLN A 176 -0.06 -17.16 5.02
N PRO A 177 -0.13 -15.88 5.46
CA PRO A 177 -1.24 -15.00 5.08
C PRO A 177 -1.47 -14.89 3.57
N ASP A 178 -0.40 -14.71 2.78
CA ASP A 178 -0.45 -14.63 1.31
C ASP A 178 -1.08 -15.88 0.68
N ASP A 179 -0.87 -17.05 1.29
CA ASP A 179 -1.45 -18.31 0.80
C ASP A 179 -2.97 -18.34 0.96
N ILE A 180 -3.49 -17.79 2.06
CA ILE A 180 -4.94 -17.73 2.29
C ILE A 180 -5.57 -16.66 1.41
N TYR A 181 -4.90 -15.53 1.23
CA TYR A 181 -5.32 -14.50 0.26
C TYR A 181 -5.43 -15.08 -1.14
N PHE A 182 -4.37 -15.76 -1.60
CA PHE A 182 -4.34 -16.46 -2.87
C PHE A 182 -5.47 -17.49 -3.01
N PHE A 183 -5.67 -18.35 -2.00
CA PHE A 183 -6.77 -19.32 -2.06
C PHE A 183 -8.15 -18.64 -2.13
N ALA A 184 -8.33 -17.51 -1.45
CA ALA A 184 -9.58 -16.77 -1.46
C ALA A 184 -9.87 -16.17 -2.84
N THR A 185 -8.88 -15.55 -3.50
CA THR A 185 -9.04 -14.98 -4.84
C THR A 185 -9.23 -16.06 -5.90
N GLU A 186 -8.57 -17.21 -5.76
CA GLU A 186 -8.83 -18.38 -6.61
C GLU A 186 -10.26 -18.93 -6.45
N LEU A 187 -10.83 -18.81 -5.26
CA LEU A 187 -12.19 -19.25 -4.98
C LEU A 187 -13.24 -18.23 -5.44
N ASN A 188 -12.95 -16.93 -5.34
CA ASN A 188 -13.78 -15.83 -5.79
C ASN A 188 -12.91 -14.66 -6.30
N PRO A 189 -12.81 -14.46 -7.63
CA PRO A 189 -12.02 -13.39 -8.23
C PRO A 189 -12.47 -11.96 -7.88
N GLU A 190 -13.70 -11.78 -7.39
CA GLU A 190 -14.23 -10.47 -6.97
C GLU A 190 -13.69 -9.99 -5.61
N ILE A 191 -12.89 -10.80 -4.92
CA ILE A 191 -12.24 -10.41 -3.66
C ILE A 191 -11.14 -9.40 -3.97
N GLY A 192 -11.33 -8.15 -3.56
CA GLY A 192 -10.35 -7.07 -3.75
C GLY A 192 -9.44 -6.86 -2.55
N ASP A 193 -9.93 -7.15 -1.33
CA ASP A 193 -9.18 -6.89 -0.09
C ASP A 193 -9.40 -7.93 1.04
N GLU A 194 -8.69 -7.75 2.16
CA GLU A 194 -8.76 -8.62 3.34
C GLU A 194 -10.14 -8.60 4.03
N GLY A 195 -10.89 -7.49 3.92
CA GLY A 195 -12.24 -7.36 4.44
C GLY A 195 -13.23 -8.21 3.64
N ASP A 196 -13.08 -8.23 2.32
CA ASP A 196 -13.82 -9.13 1.43
C ASP A 196 -13.54 -10.59 1.79
N ILE A 197 -12.30 -10.95 2.09
CA ILE A 197 -11.94 -12.30 2.55
C ILE A 197 -12.65 -12.64 3.86
N ALA A 198 -12.59 -11.77 4.86
CA ALA A 198 -13.26 -12.01 6.15
C ALA A 198 -14.78 -12.20 5.97
N SER A 199 -15.42 -11.35 5.17
CA SER A 199 -16.84 -11.47 4.80
C SER A 199 -17.14 -12.77 4.03
N HIS A 200 -16.24 -13.15 3.12
CA HIS A 200 -16.38 -14.35 2.31
C HIS A 200 -16.21 -15.63 3.14
N ILE A 201 -15.28 -15.66 4.10
CA ILE A 201 -15.15 -16.75 5.07
C ILE A 201 -16.43 -16.89 5.89
N GLU A 202 -17.03 -15.79 6.36
CA GLU A 202 -18.25 -15.83 7.14
C GLU A 202 -19.46 -16.32 6.32
N THR A 203 -19.60 -15.87 5.08
CA THR A 203 -20.70 -16.29 4.20
C THR A 203 -20.49 -17.72 3.67
N THR A 204 -19.27 -18.06 3.29
CA THR A 204 -18.86 -19.29 2.61
C THR A 204 -17.67 -19.97 3.32
N PRO A 205 -17.82 -20.48 4.56
CA PRO A 205 -16.69 -21.01 5.34
C PRO A 205 -16.20 -22.39 4.85
N LEU A 206 -17.06 -23.15 4.18
CA LEU A 206 -16.78 -24.56 3.89
C LEU A 206 -15.49 -24.81 3.06
N PRO A 207 -15.20 -24.04 1.99
CA PRO A 207 -13.95 -24.19 1.24
C PRO A 207 -12.72 -23.94 2.11
N TYR A 208 -12.76 -22.93 3.00
CA TYR A 208 -11.68 -22.63 3.93
C TYR A 208 -11.50 -23.73 4.98
N MET A 209 -12.58 -24.38 5.41
CA MET A 209 -12.48 -25.56 6.27
C MET A 209 -11.79 -26.74 5.56
N MET A 210 -11.87 -26.83 4.22
CA MET A 210 -11.19 -27.87 3.44
C MET A 210 -9.68 -27.65 3.35
N LEU A 211 -9.17 -26.45 3.65
CA LEU A 211 -7.73 -26.19 3.74
C LEU A 211 -7.04 -27.07 4.79
N LEU A 212 -7.78 -27.59 5.78
CA LEU A 212 -7.26 -28.61 6.72
C LEU A 212 -6.59 -29.80 6.01
N SER A 213 -6.96 -30.09 4.76
CA SER A 213 -6.35 -31.18 3.97
C SER A 213 -4.88 -30.91 3.61
N GLY A 214 -4.44 -29.65 3.64
CA GLY A 214 -3.05 -29.24 3.45
C GLY A 214 -2.33 -28.85 4.75
N ALA A 215 -2.99 -28.91 5.91
CA ALA A 215 -2.45 -28.39 7.18
C ALA A 215 -1.14 -29.05 7.62
N ALA A 216 -0.95 -30.32 7.29
CA ALA A 216 0.24 -31.06 7.66
C ALA A 216 1.43 -30.86 6.70
N TYR A 217 1.26 -30.17 5.56
CA TYR A 217 2.35 -29.96 4.63
C TYR A 217 3.43 -29.08 5.27
N PRO A 218 4.69 -29.54 5.30
CA PRO A 218 5.80 -28.76 5.86
C PRO A 218 6.23 -27.67 4.88
N PHE A 219 6.98 -26.69 5.37
CA PHE A 219 7.72 -25.80 4.48
C PHE A 219 8.67 -26.61 3.61
N THR A 220 8.80 -26.21 2.34
CA THR A 220 9.76 -26.80 1.42
C THR A 220 10.98 -25.89 1.34
N PHE A 221 12.17 -26.46 1.49
CA PHE A 221 13.43 -25.70 1.42
C PHE A 221 14.39 -26.35 0.43
N HIS A 222 15.19 -25.54 -0.25
CA HIS A 222 16.44 -26.00 -0.86
C HIS A 222 17.61 -25.35 -0.13
N LYS A 223 18.39 -26.16 0.60
CA LYS A 223 19.42 -25.69 1.54
C LYS A 223 18.82 -24.72 2.58
N LYS A 224 19.08 -23.42 2.42
CA LYS A 224 18.58 -22.35 3.31
C LYS A 224 17.48 -21.50 2.67
N GLU A 225 17.14 -21.74 1.41
CA GLU A 225 16.15 -20.97 0.67
C GLU A 225 14.79 -21.65 0.78
N GLN A 226 13.77 -20.93 1.23
CA GLN A 226 12.40 -21.41 1.20
C GLN A 226 11.91 -21.42 -0.26
N MET A 227 11.29 -22.52 -0.66
CA MET A 227 10.71 -22.69 -1.99
C MET A 227 9.32 -22.07 -2.01
N ARG A 228 9.13 -21.02 -2.82
CA ARG A 228 7.86 -20.31 -3.02
C ARG A 228 7.74 -19.87 -4.46
N TYR A 229 6.54 -19.91 -5.03
CA TYR A 229 6.29 -19.23 -6.30
C TYR A 229 6.28 -17.72 -6.04
N MET A 230 7.20 -17.01 -6.67
CA MET A 230 7.35 -15.56 -6.58
C MET A 230 7.15 -14.95 -7.95
N MET A 231 6.23 -13.99 -8.05
CA MET A 231 5.90 -13.36 -9.32
C MET A 231 5.77 -11.84 -9.20
N ALA A 232 6.28 -11.12 -10.19
CA ALA A 232 6.03 -9.69 -10.37
C ALA A 232 5.69 -9.38 -11.83
N GLU A 233 4.79 -8.42 -12.06
CA GLU A 233 4.35 -8.06 -13.39
C GLU A 233 4.38 -6.54 -13.56
N TYR A 234 4.83 -6.08 -14.73
CA TYR A 234 4.92 -4.67 -15.07
C TYR A 234 4.59 -4.41 -16.54
N ASP A 235 4.06 -3.22 -16.82
CA ASP A 235 3.95 -2.73 -18.18
C ASP A 235 5.34 -2.39 -18.74
N LEU A 236 5.63 -2.84 -19.97
CA LEU A 236 6.89 -2.60 -20.66
C LEU A 236 6.71 -2.53 -22.20
N ASP A 237 6.88 -1.33 -22.77
CA ASP A 237 6.69 -1.12 -24.21
C ASP A 237 7.67 -1.88 -25.11
N THR A 238 8.95 -1.91 -24.69
CA THR A 238 10.06 -2.48 -25.45
C THR A 238 11.11 -3.07 -24.51
N LEU A 239 11.68 -4.19 -24.93
CA LEU A 239 12.77 -4.88 -24.24
C LEU A 239 13.90 -5.15 -25.24
N ASP A 240 15.11 -4.69 -24.96
CA ASP A 240 16.30 -4.99 -25.78
C ASP A 240 16.77 -6.42 -25.48
N THR A 241 16.07 -7.39 -26.09
CA THR A 241 16.35 -8.81 -25.92
C THR A 241 17.72 -9.21 -26.50
N ALA A 242 18.30 -8.42 -27.40
CA ALA A 242 19.63 -8.67 -27.94
C ALA A 242 20.72 -8.37 -26.90
N ALA A 243 20.61 -7.25 -26.17
CA ALA A 243 21.54 -6.93 -25.09
C ALA A 243 21.47 -7.95 -23.95
N LEU A 244 20.26 -8.41 -23.60
CA LEU A 244 20.01 -9.33 -22.49
C LEU A 244 20.63 -10.72 -22.68
N LYS A 245 20.91 -11.16 -23.92
CA LYS A 245 21.61 -12.44 -24.19
C LYS A 245 22.98 -12.57 -23.50
N LYS A 246 23.57 -11.45 -23.05
CA LYS A 246 24.81 -11.45 -22.26
C LYS A 246 24.63 -12.13 -20.90
N SER A 247 23.51 -11.89 -20.22
CA SER A 247 23.24 -12.42 -18.87
C SER A 247 22.15 -13.48 -18.83
N PHE A 248 21.37 -13.60 -19.90
CA PHE A 248 20.21 -14.49 -19.98
C PHE A 248 20.32 -15.49 -21.14
N LYS A 249 19.77 -16.69 -20.95
CA LYS A 249 19.40 -17.59 -22.05
C LYS A 249 18.04 -17.14 -22.56
N THR A 250 17.95 -16.88 -23.85
CA THR A 250 16.74 -16.32 -24.49
C THR A 250 16.09 -17.35 -25.41
N GLU A 251 14.80 -17.55 -25.25
CA GLU A 251 13.91 -18.33 -26.10
C GLU A 251 12.76 -17.44 -26.57
N TYR A 252 12.16 -17.74 -27.71
CA TYR A 252 11.05 -16.96 -28.28
C TYR A 252 10.00 -17.89 -28.89
N ASP A 253 8.74 -17.65 -28.57
CA ASP A 253 7.59 -18.35 -29.15
C ASP A 253 6.37 -17.40 -29.20
N SER A 254 5.68 -17.37 -30.34
CA SER A 254 4.37 -16.71 -30.50
C SER A 254 4.23 -15.24 -30.08
N GLY A 255 5.33 -14.50 -30.00
CA GLY A 255 5.39 -13.10 -29.57
C GLY A 255 5.81 -12.89 -28.12
N VAL A 256 6.22 -13.97 -27.45
CA VAL A 256 6.70 -13.95 -26.08
C VAL A 256 8.18 -14.32 -26.06
N TYR A 257 8.98 -13.61 -25.29
CA TYR A 257 10.36 -13.97 -25.00
C TYR A 257 10.45 -14.59 -23.61
N ARG A 258 11.08 -15.77 -23.49
CA ARG A 258 11.51 -16.33 -22.21
C ARG A 258 13.00 -16.06 -21.99
N LEU A 259 13.33 -15.36 -20.92
CA LEU A 259 14.69 -15.00 -20.50
C LEU A 259 15.02 -15.71 -19.20
N SER A 260 15.80 -16.79 -19.27
CA SER A 260 16.26 -17.52 -18.08
C SER A 260 17.61 -16.99 -17.62
N HIS A 261 17.76 -16.63 -16.34
CA HIS A 261 19.03 -16.16 -15.81
C HIS A 261 20.11 -17.24 -15.97
N LYS A 262 21.31 -16.91 -16.48
CA LYS A 262 22.32 -17.96 -16.76
C LYS A 262 22.79 -18.73 -15.53
N GLU A 263 22.85 -18.06 -14.38
CA GLU A 263 23.28 -18.69 -13.12
C GLU A 263 22.12 -19.18 -12.25
N TRP A 264 20.94 -18.57 -12.37
CA TRP A 264 19.82 -18.75 -11.43
C TRP A 264 18.54 -19.26 -12.13
N GLY A 265 18.56 -19.44 -13.45
CA GLY A 265 17.40 -19.84 -14.25
C GLY A 265 17.08 -21.32 -14.19
N GLU A 266 18.00 -22.13 -13.65
CA GLU A 266 17.82 -23.57 -13.43
C GLU A 266 17.27 -23.87 -12.03
N PRO A 267 16.76 -25.09 -11.78
CA PRO A 267 16.39 -25.54 -10.44
C PRO A 267 17.55 -25.38 -9.45
N PRO A 268 17.28 -24.95 -8.21
CA PRO A 268 15.96 -24.77 -7.59
C PRO A 268 15.35 -23.38 -7.80
N HIS A 269 16.09 -22.43 -8.39
CA HIS A 269 15.74 -21.01 -8.35
C HIS A 269 14.75 -20.62 -9.44
N MET A 270 14.88 -21.23 -10.63
CA MET A 270 13.99 -21.01 -11.78
C MET A 270 13.74 -19.53 -12.07
N ALA A 271 14.79 -18.70 -11.94
CA ALA A 271 14.73 -17.26 -12.12
C ALA A 271 14.58 -16.93 -13.62
N GLN A 272 13.36 -16.58 -14.02
CA GLN A 272 12.96 -16.41 -15.41
C GLN A 272 12.08 -15.18 -15.61
N VAL A 273 12.22 -14.54 -16.77
CA VAL A 273 11.36 -13.45 -17.20
C VAL A 273 10.64 -13.83 -18.49
N TYR A 274 9.37 -13.47 -18.57
CA TYR A 274 8.54 -13.58 -19.76
C TYR A 274 8.20 -12.17 -20.23
N TYR A 275 8.44 -11.87 -21.50
CA TYR A 275 8.11 -10.58 -22.08
C TYR A 275 7.17 -10.77 -23.26
N ASP A 276 5.93 -10.30 -23.12
CA ASP A 276 4.92 -10.34 -24.18
C ASP A 276 4.95 -9.02 -24.97
N GLU A 277 5.34 -9.12 -26.24
CA GLU A 277 5.51 -7.96 -27.10
C GLU A 277 4.18 -7.35 -27.60
N LYS A 278 3.08 -8.10 -27.52
CA LYS A 278 1.74 -7.67 -27.93
C LYS A 278 1.02 -6.99 -26.77
N LEU A 279 1.07 -7.61 -25.59
CA LEU A 279 0.47 -7.07 -24.36
C LEU A 279 1.33 -5.97 -23.73
N LYS A 280 2.59 -5.81 -24.16
CA LYS A 280 3.52 -4.83 -23.61
C LYS A 280 3.72 -5.02 -22.11
N LEU A 281 4.03 -6.25 -21.74
CA LEU A 281 4.05 -6.69 -20.35
C LEU A 281 5.26 -7.58 -20.09
N ILE A 282 5.87 -7.42 -18.92
CA ILE A 282 6.99 -8.23 -18.45
C ILE A 282 6.63 -8.90 -17.12
N LEU A 283 6.72 -10.23 -17.11
CA LEU A 283 6.44 -11.08 -15.95
C LEU A 283 7.74 -11.71 -15.44
N PHE A 284 8.06 -11.46 -14.17
CA PHE A 284 9.15 -12.06 -13.42
C PHE A 284 8.62 -13.27 -12.67
N THR A 285 9.35 -14.38 -12.74
CA THR A 285 9.03 -15.60 -11.99
C THR A 285 10.28 -16.18 -11.35
N ALA A 286 10.20 -16.61 -10.10
CA ALA A 286 11.24 -17.38 -9.44
C ALA A 286 10.64 -18.31 -8.36
N MET A 287 11.41 -19.31 -7.96
CA MET A 287 11.03 -20.30 -6.94
C MET A 287 11.68 -20.05 -5.57
N THR A 288 12.48 -18.99 -5.44
CA THR A 288 13.20 -18.62 -4.21
C THR A 288 13.39 -17.10 -4.14
N GLY A 289 13.46 -16.54 -2.91
CA GLY A 289 13.68 -15.10 -2.71
C GLY A 289 15.01 -14.61 -3.28
N ARG A 290 16.08 -15.40 -3.14
CA ARG A 290 17.36 -15.07 -3.78
C ARG A 290 17.27 -15.09 -5.31
N GLY A 291 16.69 -16.13 -5.88
CA GLY A 291 16.51 -16.22 -7.33
C GLY A 291 15.76 -15.02 -7.90
N PHE A 292 14.71 -14.58 -7.21
CA PHE A 292 13.92 -13.40 -7.59
C PHE A 292 14.76 -12.10 -7.56
N ARG A 293 15.49 -11.85 -6.47
CA ARG A 293 16.35 -10.66 -6.36
C ARG A 293 17.45 -10.63 -7.42
N GLU A 294 18.11 -11.76 -7.66
CA GLU A 294 19.17 -11.84 -8.67
C GLU A 294 18.61 -11.69 -10.09
N LEU A 295 17.37 -12.14 -10.34
CA LEU A 295 16.67 -11.92 -11.60
C LEU A 295 16.47 -10.42 -11.88
N VAL A 296 15.91 -9.70 -10.90
CA VAL A 296 15.64 -8.25 -11.00
C VAL A 296 16.95 -7.47 -11.14
N ASN A 297 17.96 -7.79 -10.33
CA ASN A 297 19.29 -7.18 -10.43
C ASN A 297 19.95 -7.45 -11.79
N GLY A 298 19.82 -8.67 -12.32
CA GLY A 298 20.36 -9.03 -13.62
C GLY A 298 19.77 -8.22 -14.77
N ILE A 299 18.48 -7.86 -14.68
CA ILE A 299 17.81 -6.98 -15.65
C ILE A 299 18.18 -5.50 -15.43
N LYS A 300 18.36 -5.07 -14.17
CA LYS A 300 18.80 -3.71 -13.82
C LYS A 300 20.10 -3.29 -14.47
N VAL A 301 21.04 -4.20 -14.65
CA VAL A 301 22.32 -3.94 -15.36
C VAL A 301 22.11 -3.40 -16.78
N PHE A 302 20.97 -3.68 -17.40
CA PHE A 302 20.63 -3.23 -18.75
C PHE A 302 19.76 -1.96 -18.78
N GLY A 303 19.61 -1.28 -17.64
CA GLY A 303 18.89 0.01 -17.53
C GLY A 303 17.42 -0.10 -17.15
N TYR A 304 16.90 -1.32 -16.93
CA TYR A 304 15.50 -1.54 -16.55
C TYR A 304 15.34 -1.68 -15.04
N HIS A 305 14.55 -0.81 -14.42
CA HIS A 305 14.41 -0.74 -12.96
C HIS A 305 13.04 -1.28 -12.55
N PHE A 306 13.04 -2.38 -11.79
CA PHE A 306 11.84 -3.03 -11.26
C PHE A 306 12.00 -3.28 -9.74
N SER A 307 10.88 -3.54 -9.06
CA SER A 307 10.90 -3.83 -7.62
C SER A 307 11.48 -5.21 -7.34
N ASN A 308 12.11 -5.35 -6.18
CA ASN A 308 12.54 -6.65 -5.64
C ASN A 308 11.43 -7.36 -4.86
N GLU A 309 10.26 -6.73 -4.71
CA GLU A 309 9.11 -7.28 -4.02
C GLU A 309 8.12 -7.91 -5.01
N PRO A 310 7.82 -9.22 -4.90
CA PRO A 310 6.85 -9.88 -5.76
C PRO A 310 5.40 -9.59 -5.31
N PHE A 311 4.46 -9.46 -6.27
CA PHE A 311 3.03 -9.32 -5.95
C PHE A 311 2.38 -10.64 -5.53
N ILE A 312 2.89 -11.78 -6.04
CA ILE A 312 2.55 -13.13 -5.57
C ILE A 312 3.77 -13.72 -4.90
N SER A 313 3.59 -14.24 -3.68
CA SER A 313 4.59 -15.05 -2.97
C SER A 313 3.87 -16.17 -2.26
N ILE A 314 3.78 -17.35 -2.85
CA ILE A 314 2.94 -18.45 -2.34
C ILE A 314 3.73 -19.75 -2.16
N ASN A 315 3.40 -20.48 -1.09
CA ASN A 315 3.97 -21.78 -0.83
C ASN A 315 3.46 -22.80 -1.85
N THR A 316 4.35 -23.68 -2.31
CA THR A 316 4.01 -24.75 -3.26
C THR A 316 2.90 -25.67 -2.73
N SER A 317 2.87 -25.89 -1.40
CA SER A 317 1.84 -26.65 -0.71
C SER A 317 0.45 -26.02 -0.84
N MET A 318 0.35 -24.68 -0.90
CA MET A 318 -0.94 -24.00 -1.10
C MET A 318 -1.48 -24.25 -2.50
N VAL A 319 -0.65 -24.14 -3.54
CA VAL A 319 -1.06 -24.38 -4.94
C VAL A 319 -1.65 -25.78 -5.10
N VAL A 320 -0.94 -26.81 -4.63
CA VAL A 320 -1.39 -28.21 -4.67
C VAL A 320 -2.69 -28.40 -3.89
N THR A 321 -2.80 -27.76 -2.72
CA THR A 321 -4.00 -27.84 -1.88
C THR A 321 -5.19 -27.16 -2.54
N ALA A 322 -4.99 -25.97 -3.13
CA ALA A 322 -6.01 -25.22 -3.85
C ALA A 322 -6.52 -26.00 -5.07
N GLN A 323 -5.62 -26.54 -5.91
CA GLN A 323 -5.99 -27.40 -7.05
C GLN A 323 -6.84 -28.60 -6.60
N ASN A 324 -6.42 -29.28 -5.54
CA ASN A 324 -7.16 -30.44 -5.00
C ASN A 324 -8.55 -30.04 -4.47
N ILE A 325 -8.68 -28.93 -3.74
CA ILE A 325 -9.96 -28.49 -3.18
C ILE A 325 -10.90 -27.98 -4.29
N LEU A 326 -10.39 -27.13 -5.18
CA LEU A 326 -11.18 -26.44 -6.20
C LEU A 326 -11.44 -27.32 -7.44
N GLN A 327 -10.72 -28.44 -7.60
CA GLN A 327 -10.80 -29.33 -8.77
C GLN A 327 -10.59 -28.57 -10.09
N LYS A 328 -9.73 -27.54 -10.05
CA LYS A 328 -9.35 -26.74 -11.20
C LYS A 328 -7.84 -26.72 -11.30
N ASN A 329 -7.32 -26.62 -12.53
CA ASN A 329 -5.91 -26.33 -12.70
C ASN A 329 -5.65 -24.87 -12.29
N VAL A 330 -4.69 -24.67 -11.40
CA VAL A 330 -4.23 -23.33 -11.01
C VAL A 330 -3.09 -22.99 -11.94
N VAL A 331 -3.33 -22.03 -12.83
CA VAL A 331 -2.33 -21.52 -13.76
C VAL A 331 -1.80 -20.21 -13.17
N LEU A 332 -0.54 -20.25 -12.71
CA LEU A 332 0.12 -19.05 -12.17
C LEU A 332 0.76 -18.22 -13.28
N ASN A 333 1.38 -18.90 -14.25
CA ASN A 333 2.06 -18.30 -15.38
C ASN A 333 1.49 -18.85 -16.68
N GLU A 334 0.72 -18.04 -17.40
CA GLU A 334 0.08 -18.43 -18.66
C GLU A 334 1.09 -18.66 -19.80
N TYR A 335 2.32 -18.13 -19.67
CA TYR A 335 3.35 -18.25 -20.70
C TYR A 335 4.14 -19.56 -20.63
N GLU A 336 4.02 -20.33 -19.55
CA GLU A 336 4.86 -21.51 -19.33
C GLU A 336 4.64 -22.58 -20.42
N GLU A 337 3.40 -22.77 -20.87
CA GLU A 337 3.01 -23.70 -21.94
C GLU A 337 3.66 -23.41 -23.29
N LEU A 338 3.99 -22.14 -23.59
CA LEU A 338 4.64 -21.77 -24.86
C LEU A 338 6.06 -22.34 -25.00
N PHE A 339 6.70 -22.68 -23.88
CA PHE A 339 8.10 -23.09 -23.85
C PHE A 339 8.32 -24.45 -23.19
N HIS A 340 7.23 -25.19 -22.96
CA HIS A 340 7.27 -26.57 -22.48
C HIS A 340 7.81 -27.51 -23.57
N VAL A 341 8.85 -28.26 -23.23
CA VAL A 341 9.26 -29.47 -23.97
C VAL A 341 8.60 -30.63 -23.24
N GLU A 342 7.88 -31.51 -23.96
CA GLU A 342 7.24 -32.69 -23.35
C GLU A 342 8.24 -33.44 -22.43
N PRO A 343 7.84 -33.79 -21.19
CA PRO A 343 8.71 -34.56 -20.33
C PRO A 343 8.94 -35.94 -20.95
N ASP A 344 10.21 -36.30 -21.08
CA ASP A 344 10.64 -37.66 -21.40
C ASP A 344 9.86 -38.65 -20.51
N GLU A 345 9.16 -39.65 -21.09
CA GLU A 345 8.20 -40.53 -20.38
C GLU A 345 8.81 -41.18 -19.11
N GLY A 346 10.15 -41.33 -19.06
CA GLY A 346 10.89 -41.81 -17.89
C GLY A 346 10.92 -40.87 -16.68
N LYS A 347 10.68 -39.56 -16.83
CA LYS A 347 10.70 -38.57 -15.72
C LYS A 347 9.39 -38.52 -14.93
N GLN A 348 8.25 -38.80 -15.56
CA GLN A 348 6.96 -38.82 -14.86
C GLN A 348 6.87 -39.95 -13.83
N GLY A 349 7.41 -41.13 -14.16
CA GLY A 349 7.49 -42.27 -13.25
C GLY A 349 8.22 -41.94 -11.95
N VAL A 350 9.33 -41.20 -12.03
CA VAL A 350 10.11 -40.80 -10.85
C VAL A 350 9.32 -39.84 -9.95
N VAL A 351 8.54 -38.91 -10.52
CA VAL A 351 7.69 -38.00 -9.75
C VAL A 351 6.58 -38.76 -9.01
N ASP A 352 5.97 -39.75 -9.67
CA ASP A 352 4.96 -40.61 -9.04
C ASP A 352 5.57 -41.45 -7.90
N GLU A 353 6.78 -41.98 -8.09
CA GLU A 353 7.55 -42.67 -7.04
C GLU A 353 7.90 -41.75 -5.86
N MET A 354 8.24 -40.48 -6.11
CA MET A 354 8.49 -39.46 -5.07
C MET A 354 7.23 -39.13 -4.26
N ASN A 355 6.09 -38.96 -4.93
CA ASN A 355 4.81 -38.71 -4.27
C ASN A 355 4.36 -39.91 -3.42
N ALA A 356 4.48 -41.12 -3.97
CA ALA A 356 4.19 -42.37 -3.25
C ALA A 356 5.13 -42.55 -2.05
N PHE A 357 6.41 -42.21 -2.18
CA PHE A 357 7.38 -42.21 -1.09
C PHE A 357 6.98 -41.24 0.03
N MET A 358 6.70 -39.98 -0.32
CA MET A 358 6.32 -38.93 0.64
C MET A 358 5.06 -39.32 1.43
N ALA A 359 4.07 -39.91 0.78
CA ALA A 359 2.87 -40.41 1.45
C ALA A 359 3.16 -41.46 2.54
N LEU A 360 4.24 -42.24 2.39
CA LEU A 360 4.64 -43.25 3.37
C LEU A 360 5.42 -42.67 4.55
N VAL A 361 6.23 -41.62 4.33
CA VAL A 361 7.15 -41.09 5.37
C VAL A 361 6.58 -39.90 6.14
N LEU A 362 5.69 -39.10 5.53
CA LEU A 362 5.09 -37.93 6.17
C LEU A 362 4.39 -38.21 7.51
N PRO A 363 3.66 -39.33 7.71
CA PRO A 363 3.02 -39.61 9.00
C PRO A 363 3.98 -39.74 10.18
N ASP A 364 5.17 -40.33 9.96
CA ASP A 364 6.19 -40.48 11.00
C ASP A 364 6.92 -39.16 11.24
N ILE A 365 7.28 -38.45 10.16
CA ILE A 365 7.91 -37.12 10.25
C ILE A 365 7.00 -36.15 11.02
N ASN A 366 5.71 -36.10 10.69
CA ASN A 366 4.71 -35.27 11.36
C ASN A 366 4.46 -35.65 12.83
N ALA A 367 4.88 -36.84 13.24
CA ALA A 367 4.81 -37.30 14.62
C ALA A 367 6.15 -37.17 15.35
N GLY A 368 7.13 -36.47 14.78
CA GLY A 368 8.47 -36.29 15.34
C GLY A 368 9.31 -37.57 15.37
N ARG A 369 8.92 -38.60 14.60
CA ARG A 369 9.64 -39.87 14.51
C ARG A 369 10.44 -39.93 13.21
N MET A 370 11.61 -40.56 13.26
CA MET A 370 12.37 -40.87 12.05
C MET A 370 11.66 -41.98 11.26
N PRO A 371 11.22 -41.73 10.01
CA PRO A 371 10.61 -42.74 9.17
C PRO A 371 11.64 -43.80 8.77
N ASN A 372 11.19 -45.03 8.49
CA ASN A 372 12.05 -46.03 7.86
C ASN A 372 12.20 -45.74 6.36
N ILE A 373 13.17 -44.89 6.03
CA ILE A 373 13.45 -44.37 4.69
C ILE A 373 13.65 -45.51 3.69
N GLU A 374 14.44 -46.51 4.04
CA GLU A 374 14.78 -47.63 3.16
C GLU A 374 13.57 -48.51 2.83
N ALA A 375 12.72 -48.77 3.82
CA ALA A 375 11.49 -49.54 3.62
C ALA A 375 10.47 -48.77 2.77
N ALA A 376 10.33 -47.46 3.00
CA ALA A 376 9.46 -46.61 2.21
C ALA A 376 9.93 -46.47 0.76
N ALA A 377 11.24 -46.29 0.53
CA ALA A 377 11.86 -46.20 -0.79
C ALA A 377 11.63 -47.47 -1.61
N ARG A 378 11.86 -48.65 -1.00
CA ARG A 378 11.58 -49.94 -1.65
C ARG A 378 10.11 -50.13 -2.01
N LYS A 379 9.20 -49.59 -1.19
CA LYS A 379 7.76 -49.74 -1.38
C LYS A 379 7.22 -48.77 -2.43
N SER A 380 7.82 -47.59 -2.57
CA SER A 380 7.44 -46.60 -3.58
C SER A 380 8.15 -46.79 -4.92
N GLY A 381 9.26 -47.55 -4.96
CA GLY A 381 10.11 -47.68 -6.14
C GLY A 381 11.21 -46.62 -6.23
N LEU A 382 11.20 -45.63 -5.34
CA LEU A 382 12.13 -44.51 -5.36
C LEU A 382 13.56 -44.95 -5.01
N ALA A 383 14.56 -44.43 -5.73
CA ALA A 383 15.96 -44.67 -5.42
C ALA A 383 16.28 -44.26 -3.97
N ILE A 384 16.99 -45.13 -3.25
CA ILE A 384 17.27 -44.96 -1.80
C ILE A 384 17.99 -43.63 -1.52
N GLU A 385 18.92 -43.23 -2.39
CA GLU A 385 19.66 -41.97 -2.25
C GLU A 385 18.71 -40.76 -2.37
N THR A 386 17.85 -40.75 -3.39
CA THR A 386 16.81 -39.72 -3.57
C THR A 386 15.82 -39.69 -2.41
N ALA A 387 15.46 -40.85 -1.86
CA ALA A 387 14.60 -40.96 -0.69
C ALA A 387 15.24 -40.34 0.56
N HIS A 388 16.54 -40.55 0.78
CA HIS A 388 17.28 -39.90 1.87
C HIS A 388 17.33 -38.38 1.70
N ASP A 389 17.58 -37.89 0.49
CA ASP A 389 17.60 -36.46 0.19
C ASP A 389 16.24 -35.81 0.42
N LEU A 390 15.15 -36.49 0.02
CA LEU A 390 13.78 -36.01 0.22
C LEU A 390 13.44 -35.90 1.70
N VAL A 391 13.80 -36.90 2.51
CA VAL A 391 13.59 -36.85 3.96
C VAL A 391 14.43 -35.74 4.57
N ASN A 392 15.72 -35.63 4.22
CA ASN A 392 16.59 -34.57 4.72
C ASN A 392 16.08 -33.15 4.38
N MET A 393 15.51 -32.97 3.19
CA MET A 393 14.91 -31.72 2.74
C MET A 393 13.70 -31.33 3.60
N VAL A 394 12.90 -32.33 3.98
CA VAL A 394 11.65 -32.15 4.73
C VAL A 394 11.87 -32.10 6.25
N THR A 395 12.92 -32.75 6.76
CA THR A 395 13.31 -32.78 8.18
C THR A 395 14.44 -31.82 8.52
N GLY A 396 14.73 -30.85 7.63
CA GLY A 396 15.87 -29.93 7.72
C GLY A 396 16.14 -29.46 9.16
N LYS A 397 17.36 -29.71 9.64
CA LYS A 397 17.86 -29.46 11.00
C LYS A 397 17.18 -28.28 11.71
N LEU A 398 16.51 -28.60 12.83
CA LEU A 398 15.75 -27.71 13.71
C LEU A 398 16.59 -26.75 14.58
N LEU A 399 17.82 -26.42 14.20
CA LEU A 399 18.72 -25.53 14.95
C LEU A 399 19.45 -24.61 13.96
N ASP A 400 19.35 -23.31 14.24
CA ASP A 400 19.86 -22.15 13.48
C ASP A 400 18.98 -21.67 12.31
N LEU A 401 17.82 -21.09 12.65
CA LEU A 401 17.19 -20.07 11.81
C LEU A 401 18.07 -18.81 11.83
N PRO A 402 18.53 -18.28 10.68
CA PRO A 402 19.16 -16.98 10.66
C PRO A 402 18.13 -15.90 10.96
N ALA A 403 18.47 -15.01 11.89
CA ALA A 403 17.85 -13.69 11.96
C ALA A 403 18.04 -13.02 10.59
N GLY A 404 16.96 -12.92 9.82
CA GLY A 404 16.93 -12.15 8.59
C GLY A 404 17.25 -10.70 8.89
N ASP A 405 17.79 -10.02 7.88
CA ASP A 405 18.26 -8.64 7.87
C ASP A 405 17.12 -7.61 8.12
N ALA A 406 16.53 -7.64 9.32
CA ALA A 406 15.31 -6.93 9.69
C ALA A 406 15.52 -5.44 10.04
N GLY A 407 16.75 -4.92 9.94
CA GLY A 407 17.09 -3.60 10.48
C GLY A 407 16.57 -2.40 9.69
N ALA A 408 16.30 -2.54 8.39
CA ALA A 408 15.80 -1.45 7.53
C ALA A 408 14.27 -1.51 7.31
N PRO A 409 13.65 -2.65 6.97
CA PRO A 409 12.20 -2.73 6.77
C PRO A 409 11.41 -2.41 8.04
N GLN A 410 11.94 -2.79 9.21
CA GLN A 410 11.27 -2.55 10.50
C GLN A 410 11.31 -1.07 10.93
N LYS A 411 12.34 -0.31 10.52
CA LYS A 411 12.44 1.13 10.79
C LYS A 411 11.50 1.93 9.91
N GLU A 412 11.40 1.55 8.64
CA GLU A 412 10.51 2.18 7.67
C GLU A 412 9.03 1.90 8.00
N ALA A 413 8.69 0.66 8.38
CA ALA A 413 7.37 0.32 8.91
C ALA A 413 7.01 1.13 10.17
N ALA A 414 7.95 1.30 11.10
CA ALA A 414 7.75 2.10 12.31
C ALA A 414 7.54 3.60 11.99
N LEU A 415 8.29 4.15 11.02
CA LEU A 415 8.14 5.52 10.56
C LEU A 415 6.74 5.76 9.97
N TYR A 416 6.32 4.92 9.01
CA TYR A 416 5.00 5.04 8.41
C TYR A 416 3.89 4.89 9.44
N ARG A 417 4.05 3.95 10.40
CA ARG A 417 3.09 3.78 11.49
C ARG A 417 2.89 5.06 12.29
N GLU A 418 3.96 5.75 12.65
CA GLU A 418 3.88 7.01 13.40
C GLU A 418 3.18 8.11 12.60
N ILE A 419 3.55 8.28 11.32
CA ILE A 419 2.95 9.26 10.41
C ILE A 419 1.43 9.03 10.31
N TYR A 420 1.01 7.80 10.04
CA TYR A 420 -0.41 7.49 9.79
C TYR A 420 -1.26 7.50 11.06
N LEU A 421 -0.69 7.20 12.24
CA LEU A 421 -1.38 7.40 13.52
C LEU A 421 -1.67 8.88 13.79
N LEU A 422 -0.69 9.76 13.57
CA LEU A 422 -0.84 11.19 13.74
C LEU A 422 -1.81 11.79 12.70
N ALA A 423 -1.72 11.33 11.45
CA ALA A 423 -2.68 11.71 10.42
C ALA A 423 -4.12 11.34 10.79
N ASP A 424 -4.33 10.13 11.34
CA ASP A 424 -5.66 9.71 11.82
C ASP A 424 -6.14 10.54 13.02
N GLU A 425 -5.24 10.88 13.95
CA GLU A 425 -5.55 11.76 15.09
C GLU A 425 -6.04 13.14 14.61
N ILE A 426 -5.30 13.75 13.68
CA ILE A 426 -5.69 15.03 13.06
C ILE A 426 -7.04 14.89 12.36
N ARG A 427 -7.26 13.79 11.62
CA ARG A 427 -8.54 13.50 10.95
C ARG A 427 -9.70 13.45 11.94
N GLN A 428 -9.50 12.80 13.08
CA GLN A 428 -10.52 12.65 14.13
C GLN A 428 -10.81 13.97 14.85
N MET A 429 -9.84 14.89 14.92
CA MET A 429 -10.07 16.22 15.48
C MET A 429 -10.98 17.09 14.62
N GLU A 430 -11.02 16.84 13.31
CA GLU A 430 -11.75 17.60 12.28
C GLU A 430 -11.46 19.12 12.38
N PRO A 431 -10.19 19.56 12.31
CA PRO A 431 -9.80 20.94 12.59
C PRO A 431 -10.45 21.96 11.64
N TRP A 432 -10.74 21.57 10.40
CA TRP A 432 -11.48 22.36 9.41
C TRP A 432 -12.91 22.75 9.83
N LYS A 433 -13.45 22.21 10.93
CA LYS A 433 -14.73 22.66 11.50
C LYS A 433 -14.63 23.95 12.31
N TRP A 434 -13.41 24.36 12.70
CA TRP A 434 -13.20 25.50 13.59
C TRP A 434 -11.95 26.33 13.26
N MET A 435 -11.10 25.88 12.34
CA MET A 435 -10.02 26.66 11.74
C MET A 435 -10.37 27.14 10.34
N TYR A 436 -9.80 28.28 9.95
CA TYR A 436 -9.81 28.83 8.61
C TYR A 436 -8.42 28.78 7.97
N GLU A 437 -8.36 28.95 6.65
CA GLU A 437 -7.13 28.84 5.86
C GLU A 437 -6.04 29.85 6.29
N ILE A 438 -6.46 30.96 6.91
CA ILE A 438 -5.60 32.04 7.41
C ILE A 438 -5.18 31.88 8.88
N ASP A 439 -5.68 30.86 9.59
CA ASP A 439 -5.27 30.56 10.98
C ASP A 439 -3.93 29.81 10.98
N LEU A 440 -2.87 30.52 10.61
CA LEU A 440 -1.55 29.97 10.33
C LEU A 440 -0.71 29.76 11.60
N PHE A 441 0.10 28.70 11.60
CA PHE A 441 1.16 28.49 12.59
C PHE A 441 2.35 27.75 12.01
N GLY A 442 3.56 28.01 12.50
CA GLY A 442 4.81 27.39 12.09
C GLY A 442 5.24 26.24 13.01
N VAL A 443 5.92 25.25 12.43
CA VAL A 443 6.66 24.21 13.14
C VAL A 443 8.09 24.16 12.60
N LYS A 444 9.07 24.35 13.49
CA LYS A 444 10.49 24.30 13.15
C LYS A 444 11.08 22.92 13.46
N ILE A 445 11.65 22.26 12.45
CA ILE A 445 12.30 20.96 12.59
C ILE A 445 13.72 21.12 13.15
N PRO A 446 14.08 20.41 14.23
CA PRO A 446 15.42 20.42 14.80
C PRO A 446 16.44 19.79 13.85
N GLY A 447 17.68 20.29 13.88
CA GLY A 447 18.81 19.71 13.15
C GLY A 447 18.94 20.15 11.68
N ASN A 448 17.84 20.52 11.00
CA ASN A 448 17.87 21.01 9.62
C ASN A 448 17.35 22.45 9.44
N ASN A 449 16.87 23.09 10.52
CA ASN A 449 16.32 24.45 10.53
C ASN A 449 15.14 24.70 9.57
N ARG A 450 14.51 23.65 9.00
CA ARG A 450 13.30 23.82 8.19
C ARG A 450 12.16 24.30 9.05
N VAL A 451 11.37 25.22 8.52
CA VAL A 451 10.13 25.69 9.14
C VAL A 451 9.01 25.33 8.19
N TYR A 452 7.95 24.73 8.69
CA TYR A 452 6.73 24.44 7.94
C TYR A 452 5.60 25.32 8.48
N PHE A 453 4.98 26.11 7.63
CA PHE A 453 3.83 26.94 7.99
C PHE A 453 2.53 26.25 7.61
N VAL A 454 1.72 25.96 8.60
CA VAL A 454 0.56 25.08 8.53
C VAL A 454 -0.70 25.90 8.35
N SER A 455 -1.49 25.53 7.36
CA SER A 455 -2.82 26.04 7.04
C SER A 455 -3.80 24.87 7.02
N VAL A 456 -4.98 25.06 7.63
CA VAL A 456 -6.06 24.07 7.62
C VAL A 456 -7.15 24.55 6.67
N MET A 457 -7.52 23.71 5.71
CA MET A 457 -8.54 24.04 4.71
C MET A 457 -9.75 23.10 4.81
N GLY A 458 -10.91 23.62 4.41
CA GLY A 458 -12.14 22.83 4.32
C GLY A 458 -13.31 23.34 5.14
N ALA A 459 -13.26 24.59 5.63
CA ALA A 459 -14.38 25.22 6.32
C ALA A 459 -15.68 25.22 5.46
N ASN A 460 -15.54 25.22 4.14
CA ASN A 460 -16.64 25.14 3.17
C ASN A 460 -17.14 23.71 2.87
N GLY A 461 -16.55 22.67 3.49
CA GLY A 461 -17.06 21.30 3.45
C GLY A 461 -16.80 20.50 2.17
N GLN A 462 -16.02 21.04 1.22
CA GLN A 462 -15.80 20.42 -0.09
C GLN A 462 -14.48 19.63 -0.18
N PHE A 463 -13.45 20.04 0.55
CA PHE A 463 -12.13 19.43 0.53
C PHE A 463 -11.48 19.62 1.90
N PHE A 464 -11.09 18.52 2.56
CA PHE A 464 -10.53 18.55 3.91
C PHE A 464 -9.05 18.23 3.86
N ALA A 465 -8.22 19.22 4.15
CA ALA A 465 -6.78 19.04 4.11
C ALA A 465 -6.04 19.98 5.05
N LEU A 466 -4.77 19.66 5.24
CA LEU A 466 -3.79 20.47 5.93
C LEU A 466 -2.60 20.65 4.99
N SER A 467 -2.24 21.90 4.72
CA SER A 467 -1.05 22.24 3.94
C SER A 467 0.04 22.77 4.84
N ALA A 468 1.27 22.31 4.66
CA ALA A 468 2.46 22.73 5.37
C ALA A 468 3.45 23.38 4.38
N TYR A 469 3.36 24.71 4.24
CA TYR A 469 4.17 25.52 3.34
C TYR A 469 5.64 25.55 3.79
N LYS A 470 6.55 25.28 2.86
CA LYS A 470 7.97 25.06 3.14
C LYS A 470 8.71 26.38 3.25
N GLY A 471 9.14 26.68 4.47
CA GLY A 471 9.90 27.86 4.81
C GLY A 471 9.10 29.15 4.59
N TYR A 472 9.77 30.26 4.88
CA TYR A 472 9.15 31.57 4.78
C TYR A 472 8.81 31.97 3.33
N GLN A 473 9.54 31.44 2.34
CA GLN A 473 9.22 31.64 0.92
C GLN A 473 7.87 31.00 0.57
N GLY A 474 7.65 29.73 0.93
CA GLY A 474 6.38 29.04 0.65
C GLY A 474 5.20 29.72 1.33
N LEU A 475 5.40 30.21 2.57
CA LEU A 475 4.41 31.02 3.28
C LEU A 475 4.07 32.30 2.52
N ALA A 476 5.07 33.10 2.13
CA ALA A 476 4.83 34.37 1.45
C ALA A 476 4.08 34.18 0.13
N GLN A 477 4.44 33.15 -0.65
CA GLN A 477 3.74 32.81 -1.89
C GLN A 477 2.29 32.36 -1.64
N PHE A 478 2.03 31.62 -0.55
CA PHE A 478 0.67 31.24 -0.19
C PHE A 478 -0.19 32.43 0.23
N VAL A 479 0.36 33.34 1.04
CA VAL A 479 -0.35 34.56 1.46
C VAL A 479 -0.73 35.40 0.23
N ASP A 480 0.21 35.62 -0.68
CA ASP A 480 -0.04 36.33 -1.94
C ASP A 480 -1.12 35.64 -2.80
N PHE A 481 -1.03 34.31 -2.95
CA PHE A 481 -2.04 33.52 -3.66
C PHE A 481 -3.43 33.62 -3.02
N HIS A 482 -3.50 33.60 -1.69
CA HIS A 482 -4.77 33.70 -0.96
C HIS A 482 -5.40 35.09 -1.09
N GLU A 483 -4.60 36.16 -0.96
CA GLU A 483 -5.06 37.54 -1.08
C GLU A 483 -5.55 37.89 -2.49
N HIS A 484 -4.98 37.25 -3.52
CA HIS A 484 -5.29 37.48 -4.92
C HIS A 484 -6.02 36.31 -5.60
N ALA A 485 -6.72 35.45 -4.83
CA ALA A 485 -7.34 34.22 -5.33
C ALA A 485 -8.39 34.43 -6.45
N GLU A 486 -8.99 35.62 -6.55
CA GLU A 486 -9.97 35.95 -7.62
C GLU A 486 -9.32 36.25 -8.97
N THR A 487 -8.05 36.66 -8.99
CA THR A 487 -7.34 37.11 -10.20
C THR A 487 -6.21 36.17 -10.58
N MET A 488 -5.67 35.39 -9.65
CA MET A 488 -4.66 34.39 -9.93
C MET A 488 -5.26 33.09 -10.49
N PRO A 489 -4.59 32.43 -11.45
CA PRO A 489 -4.99 31.09 -11.89
C PRO A 489 -4.97 30.07 -10.74
N PRO A 490 -5.97 29.19 -10.60
CA PRO A 490 -6.01 28.19 -9.52
C PRO A 490 -4.77 27.29 -9.48
N GLU A 491 -4.20 26.98 -10.64
CA GLU A 491 -3.01 26.15 -10.78
C GLU A 491 -1.73 26.77 -10.18
N THR A 492 -1.75 28.05 -9.79
CA THR A 492 -0.62 28.73 -9.12
C THR A 492 -0.18 27.99 -7.86
N ILE A 493 -1.10 27.32 -7.14
CA ILE A 493 -0.78 26.50 -5.97
C ILE A 493 0.26 25.40 -6.25
N LEU A 494 0.35 24.91 -7.50
CA LEU A 494 1.32 23.89 -7.94
C LEU A 494 2.75 24.44 -8.08
N THR A 495 2.91 25.76 -7.97
CA THR A 495 4.21 26.45 -7.97
C THR A 495 4.67 26.84 -6.56
N ILE A 496 3.83 26.60 -5.54
CA ILE A 496 4.13 26.93 -4.15
C ILE A 496 4.68 25.68 -3.46
N PRO A 497 5.88 25.72 -2.85
CA PRO A 497 6.47 24.54 -2.23
C PRO A 497 5.76 24.21 -0.91
N HIS A 498 5.06 23.09 -0.84
CA HIS A 498 4.36 22.65 0.38
C HIS A 498 4.26 21.13 0.48
N LEU A 499 3.88 20.66 1.68
CA LEU A 499 3.36 19.32 1.90
C LEU A 499 1.85 19.42 2.09
N MET A 500 1.10 18.42 1.69
CA MET A 500 -0.34 18.35 1.93
C MET A 500 -0.70 16.99 2.54
N LEU A 501 -1.47 17.02 3.62
CA LEU A 501 -2.20 15.87 4.14
C LEU A 501 -3.68 16.12 3.88
N SER A 502 -4.27 15.37 2.96
CA SER A 502 -5.71 15.39 2.68
C SER A 502 -6.34 14.04 3.01
N PHE A 503 -7.68 13.97 3.01
CA PHE A 503 -8.40 12.73 3.27
C PHE A 503 -9.32 12.38 2.12
N THR A 504 -8.99 11.30 1.40
CA THR A 504 -9.66 10.91 0.16
C THR A 504 -10.23 9.47 0.21
N ASP A 505 -10.81 9.05 -0.90
CA ASP A 505 -11.26 7.69 -1.20
C ASP A 505 -10.06 6.80 -1.59
N ARG A 506 -10.12 5.49 -1.34
CA ARG A 506 -9.00 4.56 -1.57
C ARG A 506 -8.52 4.58 -3.02
N GLU A 507 -9.46 4.78 -3.94
CA GLU A 507 -9.27 4.74 -5.38
C GLU A 507 -8.44 5.91 -5.91
N GLU A 508 -8.30 6.99 -5.15
CA GLU A 508 -7.50 8.17 -5.51
C GLU A 508 -6.04 8.07 -5.03
N MET A 509 -5.73 7.08 -4.20
CA MET A 509 -4.39 6.87 -3.64
C MET A 509 -3.42 6.32 -4.69
N SER A 510 -2.18 6.81 -4.67
CA SER A 510 -1.09 6.21 -5.46
C SER A 510 -0.67 4.83 -4.92
N ARG A 511 0.08 4.06 -5.71
CA ARG A 511 0.59 2.75 -5.28
C ARG A 511 1.57 2.91 -4.12
N GLU A 512 2.43 3.91 -4.21
CA GLU A 512 3.43 4.26 -3.21
C GLU A 512 2.79 4.58 -1.85
N GLU A 513 1.66 5.29 -1.85
CA GLU A 513 0.90 5.58 -0.63
C GLU A 513 0.19 4.36 -0.06
N LEU A 514 -0.40 3.52 -0.92
CA LEU A 514 -1.04 2.28 -0.48
C LEU A 514 -0.02 1.31 0.13
N ASP A 515 1.19 1.25 -0.44
CA ASP A 515 2.30 0.46 0.09
C ASP A 515 2.80 1.01 1.42
N ALA A 516 2.96 2.33 1.56
CA ALA A 516 3.31 2.97 2.83
C ALA A 516 2.26 2.72 3.92
N ILE A 517 0.96 2.84 3.60
CA ILE A 517 -0.13 2.51 4.52
C ILE A 517 -0.08 1.02 4.90
N ARG A 518 0.18 0.12 3.95
CA ARG A 518 0.30 -1.32 4.21
C ARG A 518 1.48 -1.62 5.15
N LEU A 519 2.63 -1.02 4.91
CA LEU A 519 3.83 -1.16 5.75
C LEU A 519 3.64 -0.59 7.16
N SER A 520 2.76 0.41 7.32
CA SER A 520 2.47 1.03 8.61
C SER A 520 1.67 0.14 9.58
N HIS A 521 0.99 -0.89 9.04
CA HIS A 521 0.00 -1.69 9.78
C HIS A 521 -1.11 -0.83 10.42
N ILE A 522 -1.48 0.30 9.79
CA ILE A 522 -2.63 1.15 10.14
C ILE A 522 -3.68 1.00 9.06
N LYS A 523 -4.93 0.70 9.45
CA LYS A 523 -6.04 0.48 8.52
C LYS A 523 -6.96 1.69 8.46
N PHE A 524 -7.15 2.22 7.26
CA PHE A 524 -8.15 3.25 6.96
C PHE A 524 -9.36 2.62 6.26
N ARG A 525 -10.58 3.08 6.59
CA ARG A 525 -11.82 2.54 6.02
C ARG A 525 -12.88 3.62 5.85
N GLY A 526 -13.62 3.50 4.75
CA GLY A 526 -14.71 4.41 4.40
C GLY A 526 -14.27 5.57 3.51
N LYS A 527 -15.26 6.20 2.88
CA LYS A 527 -15.03 7.32 1.95
C LYS A 527 -14.46 8.55 2.65
N GLY A 528 -13.54 9.26 2.00
CA GLY A 528 -12.92 10.50 2.48
C GLY A 528 -12.14 10.33 3.78
N LYS A 529 -11.52 9.16 3.99
CA LYS A 529 -10.83 8.80 5.24
C LYS A 529 -9.40 8.30 5.06
N TRP A 530 -8.96 8.10 3.83
CA TRP A 530 -7.62 7.65 3.52
C TRP A 530 -6.66 8.85 3.55
N PRO A 531 -5.62 8.84 4.40
CA PRO A 531 -4.66 9.94 4.47
C PRO A 531 -3.78 9.94 3.22
N HIS A 532 -4.02 10.94 2.39
CA HIS A 532 -3.30 11.21 1.14
C HIS A 532 -2.19 12.22 1.42
N LEU A 533 -0.94 11.82 1.20
CA LEU A 533 0.25 12.58 1.57
C LEU A 533 1.02 12.97 0.32
N GLU A 534 1.07 14.27 0.06
CA GLU A 534 1.67 14.82 -1.15
C GLU A 534 2.74 15.85 -0.84
N GLU A 535 3.82 15.79 -1.60
CA GLU A 535 4.84 16.80 -1.71
C GLU A 535 4.66 17.59 -3.01
N PHE A 536 4.47 18.90 -2.86
CA PHE A 536 4.44 19.84 -3.98
C PHE A 536 5.84 20.43 -4.16
N VAL A 537 6.49 20.03 -5.25
CA VAL A 537 7.73 20.64 -5.74
C VAL A 537 7.34 21.61 -6.86
N PRO A 538 7.72 22.91 -6.78
CA PRO A 538 7.26 23.93 -7.72
C PRO A 538 7.41 23.54 -9.19
N GLY A 539 6.29 23.52 -9.92
CA GLY A 539 6.23 23.18 -11.35
C GLY A 539 6.24 21.68 -11.68
N PHE A 540 6.37 20.80 -10.69
CA PHE A 540 6.31 19.34 -10.86
C PHE A 540 4.95 18.78 -10.44
N THR A 541 4.60 17.59 -10.91
CA THR A 541 3.42 16.87 -10.40
C THR A 541 3.61 16.51 -8.93
N PRO A 542 2.56 16.56 -8.10
CA PRO A 542 2.62 16.09 -6.72
C PRO A 542 3.14 14.65 -6.66
N ILE A 543 3.94 14.35 -5.63
CA ILE A 543 4.52 13.03 -5.40
C ILE A 543 4.39 12.64 -3.93
N PHE A 544 4.47 11.34 -3.63
CA PHE A 544 4.63 10.90 -2.25
C PHE A 544 5.95 11.44 -1.67
N PRO A 545 5.99 11.99 -0.44
CA PRO A 545 7.21 12.49 0.18
C PRO A 545 8.27 11.40 0.36
N GLU A 546 9.54 11.73 0.08
CA GLU A 546 10.67 10.80 0.21
C GLU A 546 11.85 11.40 1.01
N GLY A 547 12.80 10.56 1.41
CA GLY A 547 14.08 10.99 1.99
C GLY A 547 13.96 11.83 3.25
N GLU A 548 14.68 12.95 3.31
CA GLU A 548 14.68 13.85 4.48
C GLU A 548 13.32 14.52 4.72
N ILE A 549 12.48 14.67 3.69
CA ILE A 549 11.15 15.26 3.81
C ILE A 549 10.20 14.26 4.48
N LEU A 550 10.24 13.00 4.05
CA LEU A 550 9.51 11.91 4.71
C LEU A 550 9.92 11.76 6.19
N ALA A 551 11.21 11.91 6.49
CA ALA A 551 11.72 11.84 7.85
C ALA A 551 11.28 13.00 8.77
N ASP A 552 10.90 14.16 8.21
CA ASP A 552 10.39 15.30 8.97
C ASP A 552 8.93 15.07 9.43
N LEU A 553 8.14 14.25 8.70
CA LEU A 553 6.69 14.11 8.88
C LEU A 553 6.23 13.69 10.29
N PRO A 554 6.82 12.70 10.98
CA PRO A 554 6.34 12.30 12.30
C PRO A 554 6.40 13.46 13.29
N LEU A 555 7.53 14.18 13.33
CA LEU A 555 7.71 15.30 14.24
C LEU A 555 6.86 16.51 13.85
N LEU A 556 6.74 16.76 12.55
CA LEU A 556 5.85 17.80 12.03
C LEU A 556 4.41 17.53 12.47
N LEU A 557 3.87 16.34 12.16
CA LEU A 557 2.48 15.99 12.45
C LEU A 557 2.20 15.91 13.96
N ASP A 558 3.16 15.48 14.78
CA ASP A 558 3.06 15.49 16.24
C ASP A 558 2.89 16.91 16.78
N GLN A 559 3.74 17.84 16.33
CA GLN A 559 3.61 19.24 16.75
C GLN A 559 2.37 19.92 16.15
N VAL A 560 1.95 19.55 14.94
CA VAL A 560 0.67 19.96 14.38
C VAL A 560 -0.49 19.51 15.27
N ALA A 561 -0.59 18.21 15.56
CA ALA A 561 -1.65 17.67 16.42
C ALA A 561 -1.68 18.38 17.78
N MET A 562 -0.52 18.65 18.37
CA MET A 562 -0.39 19.38 19.63
C MET A 562 -0.92 20.82 19.54
N VAL A 563 -0.54 21.59 18.51
CA VAL A 563 -1.07 22.95 18.31
C VAL A 563 -2.58 22.89 18.08
N LEU A 564 -3.08 21.97 17.25
CA LEU A 564 -4.50 21.81 16.99
C LEU A 564 -5.30 21.52 18.27
N HIS A 565 -4.81 20.63 19.14
CA HIS A 565 -5.44 20.39 20.45
C HIS A 565 -5.51 21.66 21.30
N ARG A 566 -4.41 22.40 21.40
CA ARG A 566 -4.36 23.64 22.19
C ARG A 566 -5.28 24.72 21.63
N THR A 567 -5.30 24.90 20.32
CA THR A 567 -6.18 25.89 19.67
C THR A 567 -7.66 25.50 19.83
N LYS A 568 -7.98 24.20 19.83
CA LYS A 568 -9.34 23.74 20.11
C LYS A 568 -9.78 24.02 21.55
N GLU A 569 -8.87 23.92 22.51
CA GLU A 569 -9.12 24.26 23.91
C GLU A 569 -9.17 25.78 24.17
N ASP A 570 -8.30 26.53 23.49
CA ASP A 570 -8.18 27.98 23.55
C ASP A 570 -7.96 28.55 22.14
N PRO A 571 -9.03 29.02 21.46
CA PRO A 571 -8.90 29.62 20.13
C PRO A 571 -7.97 30.84 20.09
N GLY A 572 -7.76 31.49 21.24
CA GLY A 572 -6.81 32.58 21.38
C GLY A 572 -5.34 32.13 21.33
N TYR A 573 -5.03 30.84 21.45
CA TYR A 573 -3.66 30.31 21.55
C TYR A 573 -2.77 30.65 20.35
N LEU A 574 -3.33 30.67 19.14
CA LEU A 574 -2.60 31.06 17.92
C LEU A 574 -2.20 32.53 17.91
N PHE A 575 -2.88 33.35 18.71
CA PHE A 575 -2.67 34.77 18.82
C PHE A 575 -2.12 35.11 20.20
N LYS A 576 -1.53 36.29 20.34
CA LYS A 576 -1.11 36.78 21.64
C LYS A 576 -1.51 38.22 21.81
N GLU A 577 -2.17 38.51 22.93
CA GLU A 577 -2.64 39.86 23.23
C GLU A 577 -1.45 40.83 23.30
N GLY A 578 -1.40 41.79 22.37
CA GLY A 578 -0.35 42.80 22.25
C GLY A 578 0.69 42.57 21.15
N ASP A 579 0.68 41.42 20.46
CA ASP A 579 1.52 41.19 19.29
C ASP A 579 0.90 41.83 18.02
N PRO A 580 1.71 42.13 16.98
CA PRO A 580 1.21 42.58 15.68
C PRO A 580 0.18 41.60 15.07
N PHE A 581 -0.77 42.12 14.28
CA PHE A 581 -1.85 41.31 13.67
C PHE A 581 -1.32 40.22 12.71
N ASP A 582 -0.13 40.44 12.17
CA ASP A 582 0.61 39.55 11.26
C ASP A 582 1.65 38.66 11.98
N ALA A 583 1.58 38.57 13.31
CA ALA A 583 2.41 37.64 14.08
C ALA A 583 1.88 36.21 13.96
N ILE A 584 2.77 35.28 13.61
CA ILE A 584 2.47 33.85 13.45
C ILE A 584 3.15 33.08 14.58
N LEU A 585 2.40 32.23 15.28
CA LEU A 585 2.95 31.30 16.26
C LEU A 585 3.86 30.29 15.57
N VAL A 586 5.11 30.15 16.00
CA VAL A 586 6.10 29.17 15.54
C VAL A 586 6.58 28.30 16.70
N ARG A 587 6.29 27.00 16.63
CA ARG A 587 6.82 25.97 17.54
C ARG A 587 8.29 25.73 17.26
N SER A 588 9.14 26.14 18.20
CA SER A 588 10.59 26.09 18.06
C SER A 588 11.25 25.14 19.07
N PRO A 589 12.27 24.36 18.68
CA PRO A 589 13.04 23.56 19.62
C PRO A 589 14.00 24.44 20.44
N SER A 590 13.98 24.29 21.76
CA SER A 590 14.86 24.97 22.70
C SER A 590 16.04 24.06 23.05
N VAL A 591 17.27 24.46 22.65
CA VAL A 591 18.49 23.70 22.94
C VAL A 591 18.96 24.05 24.35
N SER A 592 18.37 23.41 25.36
CA SER A 592 18.90 23.43 26.71
C SER A 592 18.82 22.02 27.32
N SER A 593 19.98 21.34 27.38
CA SER A 593 20.23 19.96 27.86
C SER A 593 19.91 18.80 26.89
N ASP A 594 20.40 17.59 27.23
CA ASP A 594 20.30 16.32 26.45
C ASP A 594 18.87 15.83 26.15
N ARG A 595 17.86 16.68 26.26
CA ARG A 595 16.45 16.41 25.94
C ARG A 595 15.87 17.56 25.12
N LEU A 596 15.25 17.22 23.99
CA LEU A 596 14.50 18.17 23.15
C LEU A 596 13.36 18.80 23.98
N LYS A 597 13.36 20.12 24.10
CA LYS A 597 12.25 20.90 24.66
C LYS A 597 11.69 21.80 23.56
N TRP A 598 10.40 22.12 23.65
CA TRP A 598 9.73 22.97 22.68
C TRP A 598 9.22 24.26 23.34
N GLU A 599 9.27 25.37 22.61
CA GLU A 599 8.82 26.69 23.03
C GLU A 599 7.96 27.36 21.95
N ASP A 600 7.03 28.20 22.39
CA ASP A 600 6.19 29.04 21.53
C ASP A 600 6.92 30.36 21.27
N ARG A 601 7.12 30.70 19.99
CA ARG A 601 7.63 31.99 19.54
C ARG A 601 6.61 32.63 18.62
N TYR A 602 6.41 33.94 18.71
CA TYR A 602 5.54 34.66 17.79
C TYR A 602 6.45 35.50 16.89
N GLU A 603 6.43 35.20 15.60
CA GLU A 603 7.27 35.83 14.59
C GLU A 603 6.39 36.70 13.69
N THR A 604 6.74 37.97 13.53
CA THR A 604 6.05 38.89 12.61
C THR A 604 6.38 38.51 11.17
N PHE A 605 5.35 38.33 10.34
CA PHE A 605 5.52 38.06 8.92
C PHE A 605 6.31 39.18 8.23
N ASP A 606 7.34 38.81 7.47
CA ASP A 606 8.08 39.74 6.62
C ASP A 606 7.77 39.40 5.15
N PRO A 607 7.10 40.31 4.39
CA PRO A 607 6.82 40.11 2.97
C PRO A 607 8.08 39.83 2.13
N GLU A 608 9.25 40.29 2.56
CA GLU A 608 10.53 40.07 1.85
C GLU A 608 11.03 38.63 1.97
N TRP A 609 10.44 37.79 2.83
CA TRP A 609 10.83 36.39 2.98
C TRP A 609 10.67 35.55 1.70
N GLY A 610 9.86 36.01 0.74
CA GLY A 610 9.70 35.41 -0.58
C GLY A 610 10.73 35.85 -1.62
N ALA A 611 11.49 36.91 -1.37
CA ALA A 611 12.36 37.56 -2.36
C ALA A 611 13.66 36.76 -2.57
N LYS A 612 13.62 35.75 -3.44
CA LYS A 612 14.85 35.21 -4.03
C LYS A 612 15.27 36.08 -5.20
N GLY A 613 16.50 36.60 -5.15
CA GLY A 613 17.11 37.23 -6.31
C GLY A 613 17.26 36.21 -7.44
N PHE A 614 16.88 36.59 -8.65
CA PHE A 614 17.12 35.81 -9.86
C PHE A 614 18.41 36.26 -10.54
N HIS A 615 19.19 35.32 -11.06
CA HIS A 615 20.27 35.63 -11.99
C HIS A 615 19.73 35.70 -13.41
N VAL A 616 19.98 36.82 -14.08
CA VAL A 616 19.52 37.03 -15.46
C VAL A 616 20.55 36.42 -16.41
N TYR A 617 20.26 35.25 -17.00
CA TYR A 617 21.12 34.61 -17.98
C TYR A 617 20.66 34.92 -19.41
N TYR A 618 21.52 35.57 -20.20
CA TYR A 618 21.32 35.79 -21.64
C TYR A 618 22.64 35.95 -22.37
N SER A 619 22.65 35.58 -23.64
CA SER A 619 23.77 35.77 -24.55
C SER A 619 23.86 37.23 -24.99
N ARG A 620 25.05 37.80 -24.84
CA ARG A 620 25.35 39.13 -25.38
C ARG A 620 25.23 39.18 -26.90
N GLU A 621 25.44 38.06 -27.58
CA GLU A 621 25.33 37.96 -29.03
C GLU A 621 23.86 38.05 -29.47
N THR A 622 22.96 37.29 -28.84
CA THR A 622 21.52 37.34 -29.11
C THR A 622 20.94 38.72 -28.76
N MET A 623 21.35 39.30 -27.63
CA MET A 623 20.94 40.66 -27.27
C MET A 623 21.38 41.68 -28.33
N ALA A 624 22.64 41.60 -28.79
CA ALA A 624 23.17 42.49 -29.83
C ALA A 624 22.54 42.25 -31.21
N GLU A 625 21.99 41.06 -31.48
CA GLU A 625 21.21 40.78 -32.67
C GLU A 625 19.86 41.50 -32.62
N VAL A 626 19.11 41.33 -31.51
CA VAL A 626 17.82 42.01 -31.30
C VAL A 626 17.98 43.54 -31.39
N SER A 627 19.04 44.10 -30.80
CA SER A 627 19.28 45.55 -30.82
C SER A 627 19.52 46.13 -32.21
N ARG A 628 19.93 45.30 -33.19
CA ARG A 628 20.13 45.68 -34.60
C ARG A 628 18.89 45.56 -35.46
N LEU A 629 17.82 44.92 -34.97
CA LEU A 629 16.56 44.81 -35.69
C LEU A 629 15.86 46.18 -35.79
N SER A 630 15.16 46.39 -36.90
CA SER A 630 14.29 47.56 -37.07
C SER A 630 13.13 47.51 -36.07
N GLU A 631 12.72 48.68 -35.59
CA GLU A 631 11.52 48.80 -34.76
C GLU A 631 10.25 48.66 -35.62
N GLY A 632 9.33 47.80 -35.18
CA GLY A 632 8.00 47.63 -35.75
C GLY A 632 6.95 48.52 -35.05
N SER A 633 5.74 48.61 -35.61
CA SER A 633 4.64 49.40 -35.03
C SER A 633 3.82 48.66 -33.96
N GLN A 634 4.07 47.36 -33.78
CA GLN A 634 3.28 46.45 -32.96
C GLN A 634 3.50 46.68 -31.46
N VAL A 635 2.43 46.50 -30.69
CA VAL A 635 2.48 46.36 -29.22
C VAL A 635 2.23 44.90 -28.90
N VAL A 636 3.14 44.27 -28.19
CA VAL A 636 3.08 42.84 -27.87
C VAL A 636 2.84 42.64 -26.39
N GLN A 637 1.85 41.82 -26.04
CA GLN A 637 1.57 41.36 -24.68
C GLN A 637 2.35 40.09 -24.41
N VAL A 638 3.06 40.04 -23.30
CA VAL A 638 3.95 38.93 -22.93
C VAL A 638 3.60 38.43 -21.54
N ASP A 639 3.39 37.12 -21.45
CA ASP A 639 3.18 36.44 -20.18
C ASP A 639 3.73 35.01 -20.23
N LEU A 640 3.97 34.45 -19.04
CA LEU A 640 4.37 33.06 -18.86
C LEU A 640 3.22 32.30 -18.20
N VAL A 641 2.66 31.34 -18.94
CA VAL A 641 1.46 30.63 -18.52
C VAL A 641 1.81 29.17 -18.24
N MET A 642 1.49 28.67 -17.05
CA MET A 642 1.60 27.25 -16.76
C MET A 642 0.45 26.50 -17.42
N LEU A 643 0.74 25.37 -18.08
CA LEU A 643 -0.28 24.49 -18.62
C LEU A 643 -0.66 23.44 -17.58
N PRO A 644 -1.95 23.30 -17.22
CA PRO A 644 -2.40 22.35 -16.21
C PRO A 644 -2.39 20.89 -16.67
N ALA A 645 -1.95 20.62 -17.91
CA ALA A 645 -1.79 19.27 -18.44
C ALA A 645 -0.36 18.76 -18.16
N PRO A 646 -0.18 17.79 -17.24
CA PRO A 646 1.15 17.33 -16.89
C PRO A 646 1.78 16.52 -18.02
N VAL A 647 3.09 16.67 -18.17
CA VAL A 647 3.92 15.89 -19.08
C VAL A 647 4.79 14.96 -18.25
N LYS A 648 4.76 13.66 -18.57
CA LYS A 648 5.61 12.65 -17.93
C LYS A 648 6.41 11.91 -18.99
N GLU A 649 7.70 12.19 -19.05
CA GLU A 649 8.64 11.39 -19.84
C GLU A 649 9.01 10.12 -19.08
N LYS A 650 9.23 9.02 -19.81
CA LYS A 650 9.61 7.72 -19.23
C LYS A 650 10.89 7.87 -18.39
N GLY A 651 10.80 7.53 -17.10
CA GLY A 651 11.92 7.59 -16.16
C GLY A 651 12.24 8.99 -15.60
N LYS A 652 11.42 10.02 -15.88
CA LYS A 652 11.57 11.35 -15.27
C LYS A 652 10.36 11.70 -14.40
N LYS A 653 10.55 12.68 -13.49
CA LYS A 653 9.46 13.27 -12.72
C LYS A 653 8.46 13.94 -13.68
N GLY A 654 7.17 13.75 -13.42
CA GLY A 654 6.11 14.46 -14.12
C GLY A 654 6.21 15.95 -13.81
N TYR A 655 5.87 16.80 -14.78
CA TYR A 655 5.91 18.25 -14.61
C TYR A 655 4.85 18.98 -15.42
N PHE A 656 4.56 20.21 -15.05
CA PHE A 656 3.67 21.11 -15.78
C PHE A 656 4.50 21.99 -16.72
N PRO A 657 4.28 21.94 -18.04
CA PRO A 657 4.97 22.83 -18.97
C PRO A 657 4.58 24.29 -18.75
N PHE A 658 5.50 25.20 -19.05
CA PHE A 658 5.24 26.63 -19.06
C PHE A 658 5.32 27.15 -20.49
N MET A 659 4.40 28.02 -20.88
CA MET A 659 4.34 28.59 -22.22
C MET A 659 4.60 30.09 -22.12
N LEU A 660 5.72 30.53 -22.71
CA LEU A 660 5.98 31.95 -22.90
C LEU A 660 5.26 32.39 -24.18
N LEU A 661 4.29 33.29 -24.03
CA LEU A 661 3.44 33.77 -25.12
C LEU A 661 3.77 35.22 -25.47
N LEU A 662 3.81 35.51 -26.77
CA LEU A 662 3.86 36.86 -27.32
C LEU A 662 2.60 37.05 -28.16
N VAL A 663 1.71 37.95 -27.74
CA VAL A 663 0.42 38.21 -28.41
C VAL A 663 0.37 39.64 -28.93
N ASP A 664 0.05 39.82 -30.20
CA ASP A 664 -0.15 41.16 -30.78
C ASP A 664 -1.44 41.78 -30.23
N LYS A 665 -1.31 42.95 -29.59
CA LYS A 665 -2.42 43.65 -28.93
C LYS A 665 -3.49 44.16 -29.91
N GLN A 666 -3.14 44.39 -31.17
CA GLN A 666 -4.06 44.99 -32.14
C GLN A 666 -5.03 43.95 -32.70
N ASN A 667 -4.57 42.72 -32.95
CA ASN A 667 -5.36 41.71 -33.65
C ASN A 667 -5.46 40.36 -32.94
N GLY A 668 -4.85 40.19 -31.76
CA GLY A 668 -4.89 38.95 -30.98
C GLY A 668 -4.07 37.79 -31.56
N SER A 669 -3.31 38.02 -32.63
CA SER A 669 -2.45 36.98 -33.20
C SER A 669 -1.30 36.64 -32.24
N VAL A 670 -0.83 35.39 -32.27
CA VAL A 670 0.27 34.90 -31.44
C VAL A 670 1.53 34.77 -32.31
N PRO A 671 2.30 35.85 -32.53
CA PRO A 671 3.46 35.82 -33.41
C PRO A 671 4.68 35.09 -32.81
N GLY A 672 4.69 34.82 -31.50
CA GLY A 672 5.76 34.09 -30.82
C GLY A 672 5.23 33.22 -29.69
N MET A 673 5.80 32.02 -29.56
CA MET A 673 5.43 31.05 -28.54
C MET A 673 6.58 30.09 -28.31
N THR A 674 6.93 29.85 -27.05
CA THR A 674 7.90 28.81 -26.69
C THR A 674 7.47 28.04 -25.46
N LEU A 675 7.65 26.72 -25.51
CA LEU A 675 7.40 25.81 -24.40
C LEU A 675 8.68 25.66 -23.57
N LEU A 676 8.54 25.83 -22.27
CA LEU A 676 9.57 25.73 -21.25
C LEU A 676 9.25 24.58 -20.30
N THR A 677 10.32 24.04 -19.72
CA THR A 677 10.27 22.95 -18.75
C THR A 677 10.87 23.46 -17.44
N PRO A 678 10.28 23.10 -16.28
CA PRO A 678 10.79 23.47 -14.97
C PRO A 678 11.99 22.59 -14.55
N GLN A 679 12.64 21.87 -15.47
CA GLN A 679 13.86 21.12 -15.16
C GLN A 679 15.10 22.02 -15.24
N PRO A 680 16.07 21.89 -14.31
CA PRO A 680 16.08 20.98 -13.15
C PRO A 680 15.16 21.44 -12.00
N ASP A 681 14.82 22.72 -11.94
CA ASP A 681 13.89 23.33 -11.00
C ASP A 681 13.24 24.60 -11.59
N LEU A 682 12.12 25.04 -11.00
CA LEU A 682 11.36 26.20 -11.48
C LEU A 682 12.16 27.50 -11.45
N HIS A 683 13.06 27.67 -10.46
CA HIS A 683 13.87 28.88 -10.34
C HIS A 683 14.87 28.98 -11.50
N SER A 684 15.59 27.90 -11.81
CA SER A 684 16.48 27.80 -12.97
C SER A 684 15.75 28.06 -14.29
N MET A 685 14.49 27.62 -14.41
CA MET A 685 13.67 27.93 -15.58
C MET A 685 13.39 29.43 -15.69
N TYR A 686 12.98 30.10 -14.60
CA TYR A 686 12.77 31.56 -14.58
C TYR A 686 14.03 32.32 -14.99
N GLU A 687 15.20 31.92 -14.48
CA GLU A 687 16.49 32.53 -14.82
C GLU A 687 16.84 32.42 -16.33
N SER A 688 16.23 31.48 -17.06
CA SER A 688 16.42 31.28 -18.50
C SER A 688 15.50 32.13 -19.40
N ILE A 689 14.42 32.68 -18.85
CA ILE A 689 13.40 33.44 -19.61
C ILE A 689 13.98 34.65 -20.38
N PRO A 690 14.91 35.45 -19.80
CA PRO A 690 15.58 36.54 -20.52
C PRO A 690 16.20 36.11 -21.86
N GLN A 691 16.86 34.96 -21.92
CA GLN A 691 17.39 34.43 -23.17
C GLN A 691 16.26 34.04 -24.14
N LYS A 692 15.20 33.39 -23.62
CA LYS A 692 14.08 32.90 -24.44
C LYS A 692 13.30 34.02 -25.09
N ILE A 693 13.07 35.14 -24.40
CA ILE A 693 12.37 36.28 -25.00
C ILE A 693 13.21 36.91 -26.13
N LEU A 694 14.53 37.00 -25.99
CA LEU A 694 15.40 37.51 -27.05
C LEU A 694 15.41 36.61 -28.28
N GLU A 695 15.40 35.28 -28.07
CA GLU A 695 15.26 34.29 -29.15
C GLU A 695 13.93 34.45 -29.88
N GLU A 696 12.81 34.63 -29.16
CA GLU A 696 11.51 34.87 -29.78
C GLU A 696 11.48 36.20 -30.55
N ILE A 697 12.00 37.29 -30.00
CA ILE A 697 12.08 38.57 -30.73
C ILE A 697 12.98 38.47 -31.97
N THR A 698 14.07 37.70 -31.89
CA THR A 698 14.92 37.42 -33.06
C THR A 698 14.14 36.70 -34.16
N LYS A 699 13.30 35.71 -33.80
CA LYS A 699 12.41 35.02 -34.74
C LYS A 699 11.33 35.94 -35.32
N LEU A 700 10.82 36.91 -34.54
CA LEU A 700 9.90 37.94 -35.05
C LEU A 700 10.52 38.78 -36.17
N GLY A 701 11.85 38.99 -36.11
CA GLY A 701 12.60 39.74 -37.12
C GLY A 701 12.49 41.27 -36.99
N PHE A 702 11.79 41.77 -35.96
CA PHE A 702 11.69 43.20 -35.64
C PHE A 702 11.56 43.40 -34.12
N ARG A 703 11.96 44.57 -33.61
CA ARG A 703 11.70 44.97 -32.21
C ARG A 703 10.28 45.52 -32.09
N PRO A 704 9.41 44.98 -31.21
CA PRO A 704 8.10 45.59 -30.96
C PRO A 704 8.24 47.03 -30.43
N LYS A 705 7.30 47.90 -30.80
CA LYS A 705 7.23 49.29 -30.30
C LYS A 705 7.15 49.32 -28.77
N LYS A 706 6.41 48.38 -28.20
CA LYS A 706 6.16 48.23 -26.77
C LYS A 706 5.90 46.77 -26.42
N ILE A 707 6.42 46.34 -25.28
CA ILE A 707 6.22 45.00 -24.72
C ILE A 707 5.50 45.17 -23.38
N GLU A 708 4.25 44.74 -23.30
CA GLU A 708 3.43 44.85 -22.09
C GLU A 708 3.50 43.54 -21.29
N ILE A 709 3.82 43.63 -20.00
CA ILE A 709 4.00 42.49 -19.09
C ILE A 709 3.17 42.73 -17.82
N ARG A 710 2.42 41.72 -17.38
CA ARG A 710 1.60 41.80 -16.15
C ARG A 710 2.27 41.23 -14.91
N SER A 711 3.03 40.13 -15.06
CA SER A 711 3.70 39.50 -13.92
C SER A 711 4.87 40.36 -13.45
N GLU A 712 4.89 40.71 -12.15
CA GLU A 712 5.99 41.47 -11.54
C GLU A 712 7.32 40.72 -11.64
N ILE A 713 7.32 39.42 -11.32
CA ILE A 713 8.52 38.56 -11.45
C ILE A 713 9.04 38.59 -12.89
N LEU A 714 8.14 38.43 -13.87
CA LEU A 714 8.53 38.44 -15.28
C LEU A 714 9.06 39.82 -15.71
N PHE A 715 8.44 40.90 -15.23
CA PHE A 715 8.92 42.26 -15.52
C PHE A 715 10.32 42.48 -14.95
N VAL A 716 10.57 42.11 -13.69
CA VAL A 716 11.90 42.21 -13.05
C VAL A 716 12.96 41.41 -13.82
N LEU A 717 12.63 40.20 -14.27
CA LEU A 717 13.53 39.37 -15.07
C LEU A 717 13.87 40.00 -16.44
N LEU A 718 12.87 40.63 -17.08
CA LEU A 718 12.97 41.06 -18.47
C LEU A 718 13.37 42.53 -18.66
N GLU A 719 13.08 43.41 -17.68
CA GLU A 719 13.18 44.86 -17.86
C GLU A 719 14.58 45.27 -18.31
N LYS A 720 15.61 44.81 -17.61
CA LYS A 720 17.00 45.17 -17.90
C LYS A 720 17.44 44.69 -19.28
N VAL A 721 17.20 43.41 -19.59
CA VAL A 721 17.65 42.81 -20.85
C VAL A 721 16.91 43.40 -22.06
N LEU A 722 15.61 43.69 -21.93
CA LEU A 722 14.82 44.29 -22.99
C LEU A 722 15.26 45.74 -23.24
N LYS A 723 15.54 46.52 -22.19
CA LYS A 723 16.09 47.88 -22.34
C LYS A 723 17.47 47.88 -23.00
N GLU A 724 18.35 46.95 -22.60
CA GLU A 724 19.67 46.78 -23.24
C GLU A 724 19.56 46.39 -24.72
N ALA A 725 18.52 45.63 -25.09
CA ALA A 725 18.19 45.27 -26.47
C ALA A 725 17.44 46.38 -27.25
N TYR A 726 17.31 47.59 -26.68
CA TYR A 726 16.51 48.71 -27.21
C TYR A 726 15.02 48.41 -27.42
N CYS A 727 14.43 47.48 -26.66
CA CYS A 727 12.98 47.31 -26.58
C CYS A 727 12.39 48.21 -25.47
N SER A 728 11.07 48.44 -25.52
CA SER A 728 10.35 49.25 -24.54
C SER A 728 9.41 48.38 -23.68
N PRO A 729 9.91 47.73 -22.60
CA PRO A 729 9.06 46.99 -21.68
C PRO A 729 8.21 47.94 -20.82
N ASP A 730 6.97 47.55 -20.53
CA ASP A 730 6.04 48.28 -19.68
C ASP A 730 5.26 47.30 -18.79
N HIS A 731 5.20 47.61 -17.48
CA HIS A 731 4.43 46.83 -16.52
C HIS A 731 2.97 47.31 -16.53
N VAL A 732 2.02 46.41 -16.75
CA VAL A 732 0.60 46.74 -16.88
C VAL A 732 -0.26 45.82 -16.03
N GLU A 733 -1.44 46.27 -15.61
CA GLU A 733 -2.34 45.45 -14.76
C GLU A 733 -3.11 44.36 -15.54
N GLN A 734 -3.31 44.54 -16.86
CA GLN A 734 -4.18 43.67 -17.66
C GLN A 734 -3.61 43.38 -19.05
N LEU A 735 -3.80 42.15 -19.54
CA LEU A 735 -3.38 41.70 -20.87
C LEU A 735 -4.55 41.07 -21.63
N PRO A 736 -5.59 41.84 -22.03
CA PRO A 736 -6.86 41.28 -22.49
C PRO A 736 -6.77 40.37 -23.72
N GLN A 737 -5.85 40.63 -24.66
CA GLN A 737 -5.69 39.78 -25.85
C GLN A 737 -4.90 38.51 -25.52
N LEU A 738 -3.95 38.60 -24.58
CA LEU A 738 -3.28 37.43 -24.06
C LEU A 738 -4.22 36.54 -23.25
N ASP A 739 -5.07 37.13 -22.39
CA ASP A 739 -6.07 36.39 -21.61
C ASP A 739 -7.05 35.64 -22.54
N GLU A 740 -7.51 36.28 -23.63
CA GLU A 740 -8.34 35.65 -24.66
C GLU A 740 -7.61 34.48 -25.38
N ALA A 741 -6.32 34.66 -25.70
CA ALA A 741 -5.51 33.60 -26.30
C ALA A 741 -5.30 32.41 -25.35
N VAL A 742 -5.07 32.67 -24.07
CA VAL A 742 -4.92 31.64 -23.03
C VAL A 742 -6.23 30.89 -22.79
N GLU A 743 -7.36 31.59 -22.71
CA GLU A 743 -8.68 30.98 -22.55
C GLU A 743 -9.01 30.08 -23.74
N SER A 744 -8.73 30.55 -24.96
CA SER A 744 -8.85 29.76 -26.18
C SER A 744 -7.98 28.51 -26.12
N LEU A 745 -6.71 28.63 -25.72
CA LEU A 745 -5.79 27.50 -25.58
C LEU A 745 -6.29 26.48 -24.54
N ARG A 746 -6.73 26.94 -23.36
CA ARG A 746 -7.29 26.10 -22.30
C ARG A 746 -8.51 25.31 -22.77
N SER A 747 -9.41 25.94 -23.54
CA SER A 747 -10.59 25.27 -24.08
C SER A 747 -10.28 24.10 -25.03
N HIS A 748 -9.12 24.12 -25.70
CA HIS A 748 -8.66 23.04 -26.58
C HIS A 748 -7.86 21.96 -25.85
N LEU A 749 -7.37 22.24 -24.64
CA LEU A 749 -6.58 21.32 -23.82
C LEU A 749 -7.43 20.62 -22.73
N ALA A 750 -8.64 21.12 -22.46
CA ALA A 750 -9.59 20.45 -21.56
C ALA A 750 -10.10 19.14 -22.21
N PRO A 751 -10.03 18.00 -21.51
CA PRO A 751 -10.49 16.69 -22.03
C PRO A 751 -12.00 16.61 -22.26
#